data_AF-A0A6F8ZMA0-F1
#
_entry.id   AF-A0A6F8ZMA0-F1
#
_cell.length_a   1.000
_cell.length_b   1.000
_cell.length_c   1.000
_cell.angle_alpha   90.00
_cell.angle_beta   90.00
_cell.angle_gamma   90.00
#
_symmetry.space_group_name_H-M   'P 1'
#
loop_
_entity.id
_entity.type
_entity.pdbx_description
1 polymer ?
#
loop_
_entity_poly.entity_id
_entity_poly.type
_entity_poly.pdbx_seq_one_letter_code
_entity_poly.pdbx_strand_id
1 'polypeptide(L)'
;MAEAHQAVAFQFTVTPEGIDLQLSHQALTEIYLSGLRSWKKKLIRLKVLNFPSSWLFVVIAILATMYMRSDPSMGLIAKIQEHLPVSQSLSAQCQTVVSAVLFSTLLWLSLIFTMRMCLKQLLSYHRWMFEQRGKMSNTTKVWVALVRIFSGRQPLLYSYQGSLPNQPVPAVKDTVKRYLESVRPLKTPDEFERMTSLATQFESSLGNRLQCNYYGMDFLYVTPTPIQAARAGNTLHAFLMYRRKLNREELKPRILDDPSPPSPGEEKLGALTAGDRKEYFSSGVNKRSLDCIEKAAFFVTLDDDEQGVMGEDSAASLDRYAKSLLHGKCYDRWFDKSFSVVIYKNGKIGLNAEHSWADAPLGYNEEGHCKGEVDASLPRPQRLSWDITPECQEQISQSLGVAQALADDVDFHVFSFRDFGKGRIKKCRISPDAYIQLALQLAYYRDRGMFCLTYEASMTRLFREGRTETVRSCSNESCAFVKALEGGEGVEVCRRLFRQASEKHQNLYKHAMTGAGIDRHLFCLYVVSKYLGVDSPFLKEVLSEPWHLSTSQTPVQQVELFDMVNHPEYISCGGGFGPVADDGYGVSYIIIGENMINFHISCKHSCPQTGSQKYGGQIRQALLDLLQLLCPDQREPSRTDQSQTKKDL
;
A
#
# COMPACT_ATOMS: atom_id res chain seq x y z
N MET A 1 21.29 -19.61 -9.78
CA MET A 1 21.13 -21.06 -9.50
C MET A 1 22.36 -21.71 -8.85
N ALA A 2 23.19 -21.02 -8.05
CA ALA A 2 24.32 -21.66 -7.33
C ALA A 2 24.35 -21.39 -5.81
N GLU A 3 23.62 -20.39 -5.30
CA GLU A 3 23.61 -20.06 -3.86
C GLU A 3 22.49 -20.72 -3.04
N ALA A 4 21.54 -21.40 -3.68
CA ALA A 4 20.40 -22.01 -2.99
C ALA A 4 20.75 -23.32 -2.25
N HIS A 5 21.93 -23.91 -2.48
CA HIS A 5 22.31 -25.19 -1.89
C HIS A 5 22.99 -25.08 -0.50
N GLN A 6 23.28 -23.89 0.01
CA GLN A 6 24.01 -23.71 1.28
C GLN A 6 23.15 -23.29 2.49
N ALA A 7 21.82 -23.22 2.37
CA ALA A 7 20.95 -22.75 3.45
C ALA A 7 19.86 -23.77 3.87
N VAL A 8 20.14 -25.07 3.87
CA VAL A 8 19.21 -26.05 4.47
C VAL A 8 19.56 -26.25 5.95
N ALA A 9 19.16 -25.28 6.77
CA ALA A 9 19.31 -25.31 8.21
C ALA A 9 18.36 -26.31 8.91
N PHE A 10 17.26 -26.67 8.25
CA PHE A 10 16.22 -27.57 8.75
C PHE A 10 15.68 -28.42 7.61
N GLN A 11 15.88 -29.74 7.68
CA GLN A 11 15.21 -30.69 6.81
C GLN A 11 14.26 -31.50 7.71
N PHE A 12 12.96 -31.27 7.55
CA PHE A 12 11.93 -32.07 8.22
C PHE A 12 11.29 -32.97 7.15
N THR A 13 11.30 -34.28 7.39
CA THR A 13 10.67 -35.24 6.49
C THR A 13 9.69 -36.06 7.31
N VAL A 14 8.40 -35.97 6.98
CA VAL A 14 7.38 -36.80 7.62
C VAL A 14 7.28 -38.09 6.83
N THR A 15 7.71 -39.19 7.41
CA THR A 15 7.58 -40.55 6.84
C THR A 15 6.41 -41.27 7.51
N PRO A 16 5.90 -42.37 6.93
CA PRO A 16 4.83 -43.16 7.55
C PRO A 16 5.19 -43.74 8.93
N GLU A 17 6.48 -43.75 9.28
CA GLU A 17 7.05 -44.32 10.52
C GLU A 17 7.30 -43.25 11.62
N GLY A 18 7.19 -41.96 11.31
CA GLY A 18 7.39 -40.88 12.27
C GLY A 18 7.89 -39.57 11.65
N ILE A 19 8.28 -38.63 12.52
CA ILE A 19 8.91 -37.36 12.12
C ILE A 19 10.42 -37.55 12.14
N ASP A 20 11.06 -37.53 10.97
CA ASP A 20 12.52 -37.50 10.86
C ASP A 20 12.99 -36.04 10.82
N LEU A 21 13.80 -35.68 11.80
CA LEU A 21 14.16 -34.30 12.12
C LEU A 21 15.69 -34.17 12.10
N GLN A 22 16.25 -33.79 10.95
CA GLN A 22 17.68 -33.54 10.82
C GLN A 22 17.98 -32.08 11.19
N LEU A 23 18.43 -31.89 12.42
CA LEU A 23 18.84 -30.59 12.96
C LEU A 23 20.32 -30.33 12.69
N SER A 24 20.62 -29.28 11.92
CA SER A 24 21.99 -28.79 11.80
C SER A 24 22.40 -28.08 13.10
N HIS A 25 23.39 -28.63 13.80
CA HIS A 25 23.96 -28.01 15.01
C HIS A 25 24.49 -26.59 14.76
N GLN A 26 24.99 -26.31 13.55
CA GLN A 26 25.42 -24.96 13.14
C GLN A 26 24.25 -23.99 13.03
N ALA A 27 23.10 -24.44 12.50
CA ALA A 27 21.90 -23.61 12.39
C ALA A 27 21.32 -23.23 13.76
N LEU A 28 21.25 -24.18 14.69
CA LEU A 28 20.83 -23.91 16.07
C LEU A 28 21.76 -22.93 16.77
N THR A 29 23.07 -23.02 16.50
CA THR A 29 24.07 -22.09 17.04
C THR A 29 23.88 -20.68 16.48
N GLU A 30 23.62 -20.53 15.17
CA GLU A 30 23.35 -19.22 14.57
C GLU A 30 22.02 -18.60 15.03
N ILE A 31 20.97 -19.41 15.25
CA ILE A 31 19.71 -18.94 15.84
C ILE A 31 19.94 -18.47 17.27
N TYR A 32 20.68 -19.23 18.08
CA TYR A 32 21.04 -18.85 19.44
C TYR A 32 21.85 -17.55 19.45
N LEU A 33 22.88 -17.43 18.60
CA LEU A 33 23.71 -16.22 18.48
C LEU A 33 22.92 -15.03 17.91
N SER A 34 21.97 -15.26 17.02
CA SER A 34 21.03 -14.24 16.52
C SER A 34 20.11 -13.75 17.63
N GLY A 35 19.55 -14.68 18.43
CA GLY A 35 18.76 -14.37 19.62
C GLY A 35 19.55 -13.56 20.65
N LEU A 36 20.81 -13.93 20.89
CA LEU A 36 21.72 -13.23 21.81
C LEU A 36 22.11 -11.83 21.31
N ARG A 37 22.35 -11.68 19.99
CA ARG A 37 22.58 -10.39 19.32
C ARG A 37 21.34 -9.49 19.40
N SER A 38 20.14 -10.05 19.21
CA SER A 38 18.85 -9.37 19.31
C SER A 38 18.57 -8.91 20.75
N TRP A 39 18.86 -9.76 21.74
CA TRP A 39 18.71 -9.45 23.16
C TRP A 39 19.69 -8.37 23.62
N LYS A 40 20.96 -8.44 23.21
CA LYS A 40 21.96 -7.37 23.42
C LYS A 40 21.53 -6.04 22.78
N LYS A 41 20.99 -6.05 21.56
CA LYS A 41 20.49 -4.82 20.90
C LYS A 41 19.25 -4.23 21.58
N LYS A 42 18.34 -5.06 22.12
CA LYS A 42 17.21 -4.60 22.96
C LYS A 42 17.68 -3.95 24.25
N LEU A 43 18.72 -4.49 24.89
CA LEU A 43 19.32 -3.90 26.10
C LEU A 43 20.06 -2.59 25.81
N ILE A 44 20.75 -2.45 24.67
CA ILE A 44 21.40 -1.19 24.27
C ILE A 44 20.36 -0.08 23.99
N ARG A 45 19.15 -0.42 23.50
CA ARG A 45 18.05 0.54 23.32
C ARG A 45 17.46 1.08 24.61
N LEU A 46 17.65 0.37 25.73
CA LEU A 46 17.33 0.89 27.07
C LEU A 46 18.35 1.92 27.57
N LYS A 47 19.51 2.11 26.91
CA LYS A 47 20.53 3.10 27.34
C LYS A 47 20.18 4.56 26.99
N VAL A 48 19.11 4.83 26.25
CA VAL A 48 18.54 6.19 26.06
C VAL A 48 17.24 6.27 26.87
N LEU A 49 17.35 6.38 28.19
CA LEU A 49 16.21 6.53 29.09
C LEU A 49 15.77 8.00 29.14
N ASN A 50 15.08 8.46 28.09
CA ASN A 50 14.05 9.46 28.30
C ASN A 50 12.90 8.75 29.00
N PHE A 51 12.86 8.84 30.33
CA PHE A 51 11.79 8.25 31.10
C PHE A 51 10.46 8.94 30.73
N PRO A 52 9.46 8.19 30.24
CA PRO A 52 8.20 8.78 29.83
C PRO A 52 7.45 9.36 31.03
N SER A 53 6.71 10.45 30.82
CA SER A 53 5.92 11.13 31.86
C SER A 53 4.98 10.18 32.61
N SER A 54 4.46 9.15 31.95
CA SER A 54 3.62 8.11 32.57
C SER A 54 4.37 7.20 33.55
N TRP A 55 5.66 6.92 33.32
CA TRP A 55 6.49 6.18 34.28
C TRP A 55 6.73 7.02 35.53
N LEU A 56 7.07 8.30 35.34
CA LEU A 56 7.32 9.23 36.45
C LEU A 56 6.06 9.37 37.33
N PHE A 57 4.88 9.44 36.71
CA PHE A 57 3.62 9.47 37.44
C PHE A 57 3.40 8.23 38.32
N VAL A 58 3.68 7.02 37.81
CA VAL A 58 3.57 5.79 38.62
C VAL A 58 4.58 5.80 39.77
N VAL A 59 5.83 6.20 39.51
CA VAL A 59 6.87 6.30 40.55
C VAL A 59 6.47 7.31 41.63
N ILE A 60 6.02 8.51 41.26
CA ILE A 60 5.57 9.54 42.20
C ILE A 60 4.37 9.05 43.01
N ALA A 61 3.39 8.41 42.36
CA ALA A 61 2.20 7.89 43.04
C ALA A 61 2.57 6.82 44.08
N ILE A 62 3.43 5.86 43.73
CA ILE A 62 3.90 4.82 44.66
C ILE A 62 4.69 5.45 45.82
N LEU A 63 5.63 6.35 45.53
CA LEU A 63 6.40 7.05 46.57
C LEU A 63 5.50 7.90 47.49
N ALA A 64 4.49 8.57 46.95
CA ALA A 64 3.52 9.34 47.73
C ALA A 64 2.69 8.44 48.66
N THR A 65 2.21 7.29 48.17
CA THR A 65 1.48 6.33 49.02
C THR A 65 2.35 5.75 50.14
N MET A 66 3.63 5.50 49.85
CA MET A 66 4.60 5.06 50.86
C MET A 66 4.86 6.14 51.92
N TYR A 67 4.94 7.41 51.51
CA TYR A 67 5.06 8.53 52.46
C TYR A 67 3.83 8.65 53.38
N MET A 68 2.64 8.31 52.87
CA MET A 68 1.40 8.20 53.62
C MET A 68 1.29 6.88 54.44
N ARG A 69 2.38 6.12 54.60
CA ARG A 69 2.45 4.83 55.33
C ARG A 69 1.47 3.76 54.83
N SER A 70 1.06 3.83 53.57
CA SER A 70 0.22 2.82 52.93
C SER A 70 1.05 2.11 51.86
N ASP A 71 1.20 0.79 51.95
CA ASP A 71 1.94 0.01 50.94
C ASP A 71 0.98 -0.57 49.88
N PRO A 72 0.88 0.03 48.68
CA PRO A 72 0.04 -0.49 47.60
C PRO A 72 0.60 -1.77 46.98
N SER A 73 1.85 -2.13 47.27
CA SER A 73 2.51 -3.32 46.72
C SER A 73 2.21 -4.60 47.51
N MET A 74 1.47 -4.50 48.63
CA MET A 74 1.15 -5.63 49.51
C MET A 74 2.41 -6.41 49.95
N GLY A 75 3.49 -5.70 50.32
CA GLY A 75 4.75 -6.28 50.79
C GLY A 75 5.74 -6.69 49.69
N LEU A 76 5.41 -6.52 48.41
CA LEU A 76 6.34 -6.82 47.29
C LEU A 76 7.58 -5.91 47.31
N ILE A 77 7.44 -4.64 47.67
CA ILE A 77 8.58 -3.71 47.78
C ILE A 77 9.56 -4.16 48.86
N ALA A 78 9.07 -4.61 50.02
CA ALA A 78 9.90 -5.15 51.10
C ALA A 78 10.64 -6.43 50.65
N LYS A 79 9.96 -7.31 49.91
CA LYS A 79 10.57 -8.52 49.36
C LYS A 79 11.65 -8.24 48.31
N ILE A 80 11.45 -7.21 47.47
CA ILE A 80 12.47 -6.73 46.53
C ILE A 80 13.68 -6.19 47.31
N GLN A 81 13.43 -5.44 48.38
CA GLN A 81 14.48 -4.88 49.25
C GLN A 81 15.38 -5.96 49.87
N GLU A 82 14.80 -7.08 50.31
CA GLU A 82 15.55 -8.22 50.87
C GLU A 82 16.49 -8.91 49.86
N HIS A 83 16.13 -8.90 48.57
CA HIS A 83 16.87 -9.60 47.51
C HIS A 83 17.79 -8.68 46.69
N LEU A 84 17.93 -7.41 47.09
CA LEU A 84 18.79 -6.45 46.41
C LEU A 84 20.26 -6.79 46.70
N PRO A 85 21.10 -7.04 45.67
CA PRO A 85 22.49 -7.50 45.84
C PRO A 85 23.44 -6.46 46.47
N VAL A 86 22.92 -5.25 46.77
CA VAL A 86 23.68 -4.07 47.22
C VAL A 86 23.28 -3.66 48.65
N SER A 87 22.47 -4.50 49.34
CA SER A 87 21.84 -4.22 50.65
C SER A 87 22.81 -3.90 51.80
N GLN A 88 24.10 -4.21 51.69
CA GLN A 88 25.09 -3.89 52.72
C GLN A 88 25.75 -2.50 52.55
N SER A 89 25.59 -1.84 51.40
CA SER A 89 26.27 -0.57 51.08
C SER A 89 25.35 0.65 50.97
N LEU A 90 24.03 0.46 51.02
CA LEU A 90 23.02 1.52 50.88
C LEU A 90 22.28 1.73 52.21
N SER A 91 21.95 2.98 52.54
CA SER A 91 21.11 3.29 53.72
C SER A 91 19.71 2.70 53.57
N ALA A 92 19.04 2.40 54.69
CA ALA A 92 17.69 1.83 54.68
C ALA A 92 16.69 2.67 53.86
N GLN A 93 16.78 4.01 53.93
CA GLN A 93 15.97 4.93 53.13
C GLN A 93 16.27 4.81 51.64
N CYS A 94 17.54 4.70 51.26
CA CYS A 94 17.93 4.55 49.86
C CYS A 94 17.46 3.20 49.29
N GLN A 95 17.56 2.12 50.06
CA GLN A 95 17.07 0.79 49.68
C GLN A 95 15.56 0.78 49.41
N THR A 96 14.78 1.45 50.26
CA THR A 96 13.34 1.57 50.10
C THR A 96 12.97 2.35 48.82
N VAL A 97 13.66 3.47 48.55
CA VAL A 97 13.44 4.25 47.32
C VAL A 97 13.81 3.44 46.07
N VAL A 98 14.95 2.76 46.07
CA VAL A 98 15.38 1.92 44.93
C VAL A 98 14.38 0.79 44.69
N SER A 99 13.93 0.11 45.75
CA SER A 99 12.93 -0.97 45.66
C SER A 99 11.58 -0.48 45.14
N ALA A 100 11.15 0.70 45.59
CA ALA A 100 9.92 1.35 45.11
C ALA A 100 10.01 1.75 43.64
N VAL A 101 11.15 2.28 43.19
CA VAL A 101 11.39 2.62 41.76
C VAL A 101 11.42 1.35 40.90
N LEU A 102 12.07 0.28 41.36
CA LEU A 102 12.09 -1.01 40.66
C LEU A 102 10.69 -1.60 40.55
N PHE A 103 9.93 -1.66 41.65
CA PHE A 103 8.53 -2.10 41.65
C PHE A 103 7.67 -1.25 40.72
N SER A 104 7.75 0.07 40.82
CA SER A 104 7.01 1.00 39.96
C SER A 104 7.32 0.81 38.49
N THR A 105 8.59 0.54 38.15
CA THR A 105 9.02 0.27 36.78
C THR A 105 8.44 -1.05 36.26
N LEU A 106 8.48 -2.12 37.07
CA LEU A 106 7.89 -3.42 36.72
C LEU A 106 6.37 -3.33 36.57
N LEU A 107 5.69 -2.63 37.48
CA LEU A 107 4.26 -2.38 37.43
C LEU A 107 3.89 -1.59 36.16
N TRP A 108 4.62 -0.51 35.87
CA TRP A 108 4.41 0.31 34.68
C TRP A 108 4.61 -0.51 33.39
N LEU A 109 5.67 -1.34 33.30
CA LEU A 109 5.89 -2.24 32.17
C LEU A 109 4.76 -3.27 32.02
N SER A 110 4.28 -3.84 33.13
CA SER A 110 3.18 -4.80 33.15
C SER A 110 1.86 -4.17 32.70
N LEU A 111 1.56 -2.96 33.16
CA LEU A 111 0.38 -2.19 32.74
C LEU A 111 0.41 -1.89 31.24
N ILE A 112 1.57 -1.45 30.71
CA ILE A 112 1.73 -1.21 29.27
C ILE A 112 1.58 -2.51 28.47
N PHE A 113 2.21 -3.59 28.92
CA PHE A 113 2.10 -4.89 28.27
C PHE A 113 0.64 -5.36 28.23
N THR A 114 -0.06 -5.29 29.36
CA THR A 114 -1.48 -5.67 29.48
C THR A 114 -2.35 -4.80 28.58
N MET A 115 -2.20 -3.48 28.62
CA MET A 115 -2.93 -2.55 27.76
C MET A 115 -2.71 -2.87 26.26
N ARG A 116 -1.47 -3.17 25.87
CA ARG A 116 -1.15 -3.56 24.49
C ARG A 116 -1.80 -4.89 24.10
N MET A 117 -1.80 -5.88 24.99
CA MET A 117 -2.48 -7.15 24.74
C MET A 117 -4.00 -6.97 24.66
N CYS A 118 -4.60 -6.16 25.53
CA CYS A 118 -6.02 -5.82 25.45
C CYS A 118 -6.36 -5.13 24.12
N LEU A 119 -5.59 -4.10 23.72
CA LEU A 119 -5.75 -3.45 22.43
C LEU A 119 -5.57 -4.42 21.27
N LYS A 120 -4.59 -5.32 21.33
CA LYS A 120 -4.38 -6.34 20.28
C LYS A 120 -5.59 -7.27 20.14
N GLN A 121 -6.17 -7.71 21.25
CA GLN A 121 -7.38 -8.54 21.22
C GLN A 121 -8.59 -7.77 20.69
N LEU A 122 -8.77 -6.53 21.13
CA LEU A 122 -9.83 -5.66 20.62
C LEU A 122 -9.68 -5.41 19.12
N LEU A 123 -8.49 -5.06 18.64
CA LEU A 123 -8.22 -4.79 17.23
C LEU A 123 -8.26 -6.05 16.36
N SER A 124 -8.22 -7.25 16.95
CA SER A 124 -8.41 -8.51 16.22
C SER A 124 -9.89 -8.79 15.89
N TYR A 125 -10.83 -8.05 16.49
CA TYR A 125 -12.26 -8.23 16.25
C TYR A 125 -12.70 -7.50 14.97
N HIS A 126 -13.05 -8.28 13.94
CA HIS A 126 -13.44 -7.78 12.62
C HIS A 126 -14.90 -8.03 12.24
N ARG A 127 -15.71 -8.68 13.10
CA ARG A 127 -17.09 -9.08 12.75
C ARG A 127 -18.01 -7.89 12.46
N TRP A 128 -17.72 -6.73 13.06
CA TRP A 128 -18.45 -5.48 12.81
C TRP A 128 -18.51 -5.09 11.32
N MET A 129 -17.53 -5.50 10.49
CA MET A 129 -17.55 -5.21 9.05
C MET A 129 -18.58 -6.03 8.28
N PHE A 130 -18.98 -7.20 8.80
CA PHE A 130 -19.94 -8.09 8.17
C PHE A 130 -21.38 -7.83 8.65
N GLU A 131 -21.57 -6.96 9.66
CA GLU A 131 -22.89 -6.55 10.12
C GLU A 131 -23.60 -5.69 9.05
N GLN A 132 -24.93 -5.81 8.99
CA GLN A 132 -25.75 -5.00 8.09
C GLN A 132 -25.68 -3.53 8.50
N ARG A 133 -25.56 -2.63 7.53
CA ARG A 133 -25.54 -1.18 7.79
C ARG A 133 -26.79 -0.75 8.55
N GLY A 134 -26.59 0.02 9.62
CA GLY A 134 -27.66 0.54 10.49
C GLY A 134 -28.07 -0.39 11.64
N LYS A 135 -27.56 -1.63 11.69
CA LYS A 135 -27.81 -2.58 12.80
C LYS A 135 -26.49 -2.98 13.43
N MET A 136 -26.20 -2.46 14.63
CA MET A 136 -25.03 -2.86 15.42
C MET A 136 -25.42 -3.88 16.48
N SER A 137 -24.71 -5.02 16.53
CA SER A 137 -24.87 -6.00 17.59
C SER A 137 -24.45 -5.44 18.96
N ASN A 138 -24.98 -6.00 20.04
CA ASN A 138 -24.57 -5.59 21.40
C ASN A 138 -23.08 -5.87 21.63
N THR A 139 -22.54 -6.94 21.04
CA THR A 139 -21.10 -7.24 21.05
C THR A 139 -20.28 -6.11 20.41
N THR A 140 -20.68 -5.64 19.21
CA THR A 140 -20.01 -4.53 18.53
C THR A 140 -20.11 -3.22 19.32
N LYS A 141 -21.26 -2.94 19.98
CA LYS A 141 -21.40 -1.75 20.84
C LYS A 141 -20.43 -1.78 22.03
N VAL A 142 -20.33 -2.93 22.71
CA VAL A 142 -19.37 -3.12 23.82
C VAL A 142 -17.93 -2.99 23.30
N TRP A 143 -17.63 -3.59 22.16
CA TRP A 143 -16.31 -3.48 21.53
C TRP A 143 -15.93 -2.02 21.22
N VAL A 144 -16.82 -1.22 20.62
CA VAL A 144 -16.56 0.21 20.34
C VAL A 144 -16.26 0.97 21.64
N ALA A 145 -17.03 0.72 22.70
CA ALA A 145 -16.80 1.36 24.00
C ALA A 145 -15.41 1.01 24.55
N LEU A 146 -15.02 -0.27 24.52
CA LEU A 146 -13.71 -0.72 24.96
C LEU A 146 -12.58 -0.14 24.10
N VAL A 147 -12.69 -0.14 22.77
CA VAL A 147 -11.67 0.46 21.89
C VAL A 147 -11.47 1.94 22.22
N ARG A 148 -12.55 2.70 22.47
CA ARG A 148 -12.46 4.12 22.86
C ARG A 148 -11.74 4.32 24.20
N ILE A 149 -12.02 3.46 25.18
CA ILE A 149 -11.37 3.51 26.50
C ILE A 149 -9.87 3.22 26.38
N PHE A 150 -9.50 2.15 25.67
CA PHE A 150 -8.12 1.69 25.58
C PHE A 150 -7.26 2.45 24.55
N SER A 151 -7.86 3.13 23.58
CA SER A 151 -7.10 3.92 22.59
C SER A 151 -6.57 5.22 23.21
N GLY A 152 -7.27 5.84 24.15
CA GLY A 152 -6.86 7.15 24.68
C GLY A 152 -7.18 8.30 23.70
N ARG A 153 -6.84 9.55 24.09
CA ARG A 153 -7.37 10.76 23.43
C ARG A 153 -6.49 11.34 22.30
N GLN A 154 -5.18 11.09 22.32
CA GLN A 154 -4.23 11.64 21.34
C GLN A 154 -3.10 10.64 21.05
N PRO A 155 -3.34 9.64 20.19
CA PRO A 155 -2.30 8.71 19.80
C PRO A 155 -1.21 9.38 18.97
N LEU A 156 0.05 9.01 19.24
CA LEU A 156 1.18 9.35 18.37
C LEU A 156 1.14 8.46 17.12
N LEU A 157 1.73 8.91 16.01
CA LEU A 157 1.66 8.25 14.69
C LEU A 157 1.91 6.72 14.71
N TYR A 158 2.84 6.25 15.55
CA TYR A 158 3.20 4.82 15.65
C TYR A 158 2.81 4.16 16.98
N SER A 159 2.01 4.82 17.83
CA SER A 159 1.73 4.34 19.19
C SER A 159 1.07 2.97 19.23
N TYR A 160 0.30 2.59 18.20
CA TYR A 160 -0.39 1.30 18.12
C TYR A 160 0.30 0.25 17.26
N GLN A 161 1.46 0.53 16.64
CA GLN A 161 2.14 -0.48 15.81
C GLN A 161 2.47 -1.76 16.59
N GLY A 162 2.81 -1.63 17.88
CA GLY A 162 3.01 -2.76 18.78
C GLY A 162 1.73 -3.44 19.28
N SER A 163 0.56 -2.84 19.03
CA SER A 163 -0.76 -3.31 19.45
C SER A 163 -1.58 -3.88 18.28
N LEU A 164 -1.17 -3.68 17.03
CA LEU A 164 -1.87 -4.26 15.89
C LEU A 164 -1.75 -5.79 15.88
N PRO A 165 -2.81 -6.52 15.47
CA PRO A 165 -2.75 -7.97 15.29
C PRO A 165 -1.80 -8.35 14.15
N ASN A 166 -1.28 -9.58 14.20
CA ASN A 166 -0.56 -10.14 13.05
C ASN A 166 -1.59 -10.50 11.97
N GLN A 167 -1.19 -10.46 10.70
CA GLN A 167 -2.07 -10.88 9.61
C GLN A 167 -2.33 -12.39 9.72
N PRO A 168 -3.60 -12.85 9.67
CA PRO A 168 -3.92 -14.26 9.77
C PRO A 168 -3.49 -15.01 8.51
N VAL A 169 -3.29 -16.32 8.67
CA VAL A 169 -3.10 -17.24 7.55
C VAL A 169 -4.39 -18.04 7.40
N PRO A 170 -5.12 -17.90 6.27
CA PRO A 170 -6.33 -18.69 6.04
C PRO A 170 -6.02 -20.19 5.99
N ALA A 171 -7.01 -21.05 6.22
CA ALA A 171 -6.84 -22.47 5.93
C ALA A 171 -6.66 -22.70 4.42
N VAL A 172 -5.82 -23.66 4.02
CA VAL A 172 -5.66 -24.06 2.60
C VAL A 172 -7.02 -24.40 2.00
N LYS A 173 -7.85 -25.21 2.68
CA LYS A 173 -9.20 -25.58 2.23
C LYS A 173 -10.08 -24.37 1.89
N ASP A 174 -10.12 -23.37 2.76
CA ASP A 174 -10.93 -22.17 2.53
C ASP A 174 -10.39 -21.36 1.35
N THR A 175 -9.07 -21.32 1.19
CA THR A 175 -8.38 -20.64 0.09
C THR A 175 -8.69 -21.32 -1.24
N VAL A 176 -8.55 -22.65 -1.29
CA VAL A 176 -8.84 -23.46 -2.47
C VAL A 176 -10.31 -23.36 -2.87
N LYS A 177 -11.23 -23.46 -1.91
CA LYS A 177 -12.67 -23.29 -2.16
C LYS A 177 -12.98 -21.95 -2.81
N ARG A 178 -12.47 -20.86 -2.23
CA ARG A 178 -12.70 -19.49 -2.75
C ARG A 178 -12.01 -19.26 -4.09
N TYR A 179 -10.83 -19.85 -4.30
CA TYR A 179 -10.16 -19.85 -5.60
C TYR A 179 -11.04 -20.51 -6.67
N LEU A 180 -11.55 -21.72 -6.42
CA LEU A 180 -12.44 -22.43 -7.36
C LEU A 180 -13.72 -21.63 -7.65
N GLU A 181 -14.34 -21.05 -6.62
CA GLU A 181 -15.49 -20.15 -6.82
C GLU A 181 -15.14 -18.96 -7.74
N SER A 182 -13.93 -18.39 -7.61
CA SER A 182 -13.47 -17.22 -8.38
C SER A 182 -13.14 -17.52 -9.83
N VAL A 183 -12.64 -18.72 -10.15
CA VAL A 183 -12.25 -19.09 -11.53
C VAL A 183 -13.38 -19.76 -12.30
N ARG A 184 -14.47 -20.15 -11.64
CA ARG A 184 -15.63 -20.77 -12.30
C ARG A 184 -16.16 -19.98 -13.51
N PRO A 185 -16.34 -18.65 -13.46
CA PRO A 185 -16.87 -17.92 -14.62
C PRO A 185 -15.83 -17.71 -15.74
N LEU A 186 -14.56 -18.02 -15.48
CA LEU A 186 -13.42 -17.78 -16.37
C LEU A 186 -12.98 -19.04 -17.14
N LYS A 187 -13.53 -20.21 -16.81
CA LYS A 187 -13.11 -21.50 -17.37
C LYS A 187 -14.27 -22.22 -18.03
N THR A 188 -13.97 -22.97 -19.08
CA THR A 188 -14.90 -23.95 -19.65
C THR A 188 -15.19 -25.08 -18.65
N PRO A 189 -16.27 -25.86 -18.83
CA PRO A 189 -16.58 -26.99 -17.95
C PRO A 189 -15.39 -27.95 -17.76
N ASP A 190 -14.72 -28.33 -18.84
CA ASP A 190 -13.62 -29.30 -18.84
C ASP A 190 -12.37 -28.74 -18.14
N GLU A 191 -12.02 -27.48 -18.41
CA GLU A 191 -10.91 -26.80 -17.73
C GLU A 191 -11.17 -26.63 -16.23
N PHE A 192 -12.43 -26.35 -15.86
CA PHE A 192 -12.82 -26.21 -14.47
C PHE A 192 -12.77 -27.54 -13.73
N GLU A 193 -13.18 -28.63 -14.36
CA GLU A 193 -13.05 -29.97 -13.79
C GLU A 193 -11.58 -30.33 -13.55
N ARG A 194 -10.72 -30.13 -14.55
CA ARG A 194 -9.26 -30.34 -14.41
C ARG A 194 -8.67 -29.49 -13.28
N MET A 195 -9.02 -28.21 -13.21
CA MET A 195 -8.57 -27.31 -12.15
C MET A 195 -9.06 -27.77 -10.77
N THR A 196 -10.30 -28.26 -10.68
CA THR A 196 -10.87 -28.83 -9.46
C THR A 196 -10.10 -30.07 -9.00
N SER A 197 -9.71 -30.95 -9.93
CA SER A 197 -8.86 -32.10 -9.62
C SER A 197 -7.49 -31.68 -9.08
N LEU A 198 -6.81 -30.73 -9.74
CA LEU A 198 -5.51 -30.21 -9.29
C LEU A 198 -5.60 -29.54 -7.92
N ALA A 199 -6.64 -28.74 -7.70
CA ALA A 199 -6.91 -28.05 -6.44
C ALA A 199 -7.17 -29.03 -5.29
N THR A 200 -7.97 -30.07 -5.53
CA THR A 200 -8.30 -31.11 -4.55
C THR A 200 -7.06 -31.96 -4.21
N GLN A 201 -6.25 -32.29 -5.21
CA GLN A 201 -4.97 -32.99 -4.99
C GLN A 201 -4.00 -32.12 -4.18
N PHE A 202 -3.93 -30.82 -4.47
CA PHE A 202 -3.10 -29.88 -3.72
C PHE A 202 -3.55 -29.76 -2.25
N GLU A 203 -4.85 -29.58 -2.01
CA GLU A 203 -5.42 -29.49 -0.66
C GLU A 203 -5.13 -30.74 0.17
N SER A 204 -5.34 -31.93 -0.41
CA SER A 204 -5.19 -33.21 0.29
C SER A 204 -3.74 -33.63 0.55
N SER A 205 -2.76 -33.01 -0.11
CA SER A 205 -1.34 -33.41 -0.02
C SER A 205 -0.41 -32.25 0.32
N LEU A 206 0.06 -31.53 -0.70
CA LEU A 206 1.16 -30.57 -0.63
C LEU A 206 0.77 -29.27 0.10
N GLY A 207 -0.47 -28.80 -0.06
CA GLY A 207 -0.92 -27.52 0.48
C GLY A 207 -0.81 -27.44 2.00
N ASN A 208 -1.29 -28.46 2.72
CA ASN A 208 -1.19 -28.51 4.18
C ASN A 208 0.27 -28.60 4.65
N ARG A 209 1.13 -29.35 3.93
CA ARG A 209 2.57 -29.44 4.22
C ARG A 209 3.24 -28.07 4.06
N LEU A 210 3.00 -27.38 2.95
CA LEU A 210 3.55 -26.04 2.70
C LEU A 210 3.07 -25.03 3.75
N GLN A 211 1.79 -25.08 4.15
CA GLN A 211 1.26 -24.21 5.19
C GLN A 211 1.91 -24.48 6.56
N CYS A 212 2.15 -25.74 6.92
CA CYS A 212 2.92 -26.09 8.13
C CYS A 212 4.35 -25.50 8.09
N ASN A 213 5.01 -25.54 6.94
CA ASN A 213 6.37 -25.03 6.76
C ASN A 213 6.41 -23.51 6.81
N TYR A 214 5.38 -22.86 6.26
CA TYR A 214 5.21 -21.43 6.39
C TYR A 214 5.16 -20.99 7.86
N TYR A 215 4.39 -21.69 8.70
CA TYR A 215 4.39 -21.41 10.14
C TYR A 215 5.77 -21.60 10.77
N GLY A 216 6.56 -22.58 10.31
CA GLY A 216 7.96 -22.76 10.74
C GLY A 216 8.91 -21.64 10.27
N MET A 217 8.71 -21.11 9.06
CA MET A 217 9.50 -19.99 8.51
C MET A 217 9.16 -18.65 9.17
N ASP A 218 7.90 -18.43 9.57
CA ASP A 218 7.46 -17.23 10.31
C ASP A 218 8.18 -17.10 11.67
N PHE A 219 8.62 -18.23 12.25
CA PHE A 219 9.46 -18.24 13.46
C PHE A 219 10.94 -17.87 13.21
N LEU A 220 11.44 -18.00 11.98
CA LEU A 220 12.86 -17.85 11.63
C LEU A 220 13.22 -16.44 11.13
N TYR A 221 12.27 -15.69 10.58
CA TYR A 221 12.50 -14.35 10.04
C TYR A 221 12.08 -13.24 11.00
N VAL A 222 12.82 -13.09 12.11
CA VAL A 222 12.74 -11.90 12.96
C VAL A 222 14.08 -11.16 12.92
N THR A 223 14.30 -10.31 11.91
CA THR A 223 14.68 -8.89 12.08
C THR A 223 14.97 -8.17 10.75
N PRO A 224 14.02 -7.39 10.22
CA PRO A 224 14.35 -6.23 9.39
C PRO A 224 14.93 -5.10 10.27
N THR A 225 15.71 -4.20 9.65
CA THR A 225 16.40 -3.10 10.32
C THR A 225 15.45 -2.10 11.03
N PRO A 226 15.66 -1.75 12.31
CA PRO A 226 14.62 -1.15 13.13
C PRO A 226 14.90 0.31 13.49
N ILE A 227 15.54 1.09 12.61
CA ILE A 227 15.71 2.55 12.80
C ILE A 227 14.66 3.29 11.95
N GLN A 228 13.43 3.33 12.47
CA GLN A 228 12.29 4.02 11.86
C GLN A 228 12.26 5.52 12.21
N ALA A 229 12.77 5.91 13.39
CA ALA A 229 12.82 7.30 13.84
C ALA A 229 13.84 8.16 13.05
N ALA A 230 14.94 7.58 12.54
CA ALA A 230 15.83 8.32 11.64
C ALA A 230 15.25 8.46 10.23
N ARG A 231 14.41 7.51 9.77
CA ARG A 231 13.72 7.60 8.47
C ARG A 231 12.52 8.52 8.52
N ALA A 232 11.58 8.33 9.43
CA ALA A 232 10.43 9.21 9.60
C ALA A 232 10.84 10.58 10.16
N GLY A 233 11.82 10.63 11.07
CA GLY A 233 12.38 11.86 11.61
C GLY A 233 13.14 12.65 10.55
N ASN A 234 14.06 12.05 9.78
CA ASN A 234 14.74 12.79 8.69
C ASN A 234 13.84 13.03 7.49
N THR A 235 12.83 12.20 7.21
CA THR A 235 11.92 12.44 6.09
C THR A 235 10.91 13.53 6.44
N LEU A 236 10.30 13.50 7.63
CA LEU A 236 9.38 14.55 8.08
C LEU A 236 10.12 15.84 8.47
N HIS A 237 11.32 15.75 9.07
CA HIS A 237 12.19 16.91 9.31
C HIS A 237 12.81 17.42 8.03
N ALA A 238 13.21 16.59 7.06
CA ALA A 238 13.65 17.08 5.75
C ALA A 238 12.47 17.65 4.96
N PHE A 239 11.26 17.09 5.02
CA PHE A 239 10.09 17.69 4.41
C PHE A 239 9.69 18.99 5.10
N LEU A 240 9.74 19.08 6.43
CA LEU A 240 9.38 20.29 7.17
C LEU A 240 10.50 21.35 7.17
N MET A 241 11.78 20.95 7.08
CA MET A 241 12.94 21.85 6.90
C MET A 241 13.09 22.26 5.45
N TYR A 242 12.85 21.39 4.47
CA TYR A 242 12.80 21.74 3.05
C TYR A 242 11.56 22.58 2.76
N ARG A 243 10.39 22.29 3.33
CA ARG A 243 9.21 23.18 3.29
C ARG A 243 9.47 24.49 4.04
N ARG A 244 10.16 24.49 5.19
CA ARG A 244 10.61 25.75 5.85
C ARG A 244 11.64 26.54 5.05
N LYS A 245 12.50 25.88 4.27
CA LYS A 245 13.56 26.47 3.42
C LYS A 245 13.03 26.92 2.06
N LEU A 246 12.08 26.19 1.46
CA LEU A 246 11.38 26.60 0.25
C LEU A 246 10.43 27.74 0.53
N ASN A 247 9.65 27.66 1.61
CA ASN A 247 8.73 28.72 2.07
C ASN A 247 9.43 30.07 2.33
N ARG A 248 10.73 30.25 2.04
CA ARG A 248 11.46 31.50 2.20
C ARG A 248 12.12 32.04 0.91
N GLU A 249 11.80 31.47 -0.26
CA GLU A 249 12.34 31.89 -1.58
C GLU A 249 13.89 31.90 -1.68
N GLU A 250 14.60 31.10 -0.89
CA GLU A 250 16.06 31.24 -0.68
C GLU A 250 16.95 30.62 -1.79
N LEU A 251 16.36 30.01 -2.83
CA LEU A 251 17.08 29.38 -3.93
C LEU A 251 17.01 30.26 -5.18
N LYS A 252 18.10 30.95 -5.52
CA LYS A 252 18.28 31.52 -6.86
C LYS A 252 18.20 30.40 -7.91
N PRO A 253 17.66 30.63 -9.13
CA PRO A 253 17.55 29.63 -10.21
C PRO A 253 18.91 29.16 -10.80
N ARG A 254 19.97 29.10 -9.98
CA ARG A 254 21.33 28.72 -10.35
C ARG A 254 21.49 27.30 -10.86
N ILE A 255 20.52 26.41 -10.60
CA ILE A 255 20.51 25.06 -11.19
C ILE A 255 20.11 25.15 -12.67
N LEU A 256 19.14 26.02 -13.00
CA LEU A 256 18.70 26.26 -14.39
C LEU A 256 19.64 27.24 -15.12
N ASP A 257 20.34 28.11 -14.38
CA ASP A 257 21.29 29.09 -14.95
C ASP A 257 22.74 28.57 -15.06
N ASP A 258 23.03 27.30 -14.73
CA ASP A 258 24.37 26.69 -14.91
C ASP A 258 24.57 26.30 -16.39
N PRO A 259 25.47 26.96 -17.15
CA PRO A 259 25.67 26.68 -18.57
C PRO A 259 26.56 25.45 -18.82
N SER A 260 27.02 24.77 -17.77
CA SER A 260 27.99 23.67 -17.88
C SER A 260 27.38 22.46 -18.58
N PRO A 261 27.90 22.02 -19.74
CA PRO A 261 27.31 20.90 -20.48
C PRO A 261 27.40 19.59 -19.68
N PRO A 262 26.51 18.62 -19.94
CA PRO A 262 26.64 17.27 -19.41
C PRO A 262 27.93 16.62 -19.92
N SER A 263 28.56 15.82 -19.07
CA SER A 263 29.65 14.92 -19.49
C SER A 263 29.12 13.90 -20.50
N PRO A 264 29.96 13.32 -21.37
CA PRO A 264 29.51 12.28 -22.31
C PRO A 264 28.72 11.16 -21.61
N GLY A 265 27.48 10.93 -22.04
CA GLY A 265 26.57 9.95 -21.45
C GLY A 265 25.82 10.40 -20.18
N GLU A 266 26.22 11.49 -19.52
CA GLU A 266 25.62 11.98 -18.26
C GLU A 266 24.15 12.37 -18.44
N GLU A 267 23.82 12.99 -19.58
CA GLU A 267 22.46 13.44 -19.93
C GLU A 267 21.44 12.28 -19.89
N LYS A 268 21.85 11.10 -20.36
CA LYS A 268 20.98 9.94 -20.52
C LYS A 268 21.10 8.92 -19.38
N LEU A 269 21.91 9.24 -18.36
CA LEU A 269 22.29 8.31 -17.30
C LEU A 269 21.08 7.70 -16.56
N GLY A 270 20.01 8.47 -16.37
CA GLY A 270 18.78 8.01 -15.71
C GLY A 270 18.12 6.83 -16.41
N ALA A 271 18.36 6.62 -17.71
CA ALA A 271 17.83 5.49 -18.47
C ALA A 271 18.30 4.12 -17.94
N LEU A 272 19.45 4.06 -17.27
CA LEU A 272 19.91 2.83 -16.62
C LEU A 272 19.00 2.38 -15.47
N THR A 273 18.18 3.28 -14.91
CA THR A 273 17.19 2.90 -13.88
C THR A 273 16.00 2.13 -14.48
N ALA A 274 15.86 2.10 -15.80
CA ALA A 274 14.94 1.26 -16.54
C ALA A 274 15.57 -0.08 -17.04
N GLY A 275 16.87 -0.30 -16.78
CA GLY A 275 17.65 -1.47 -17.23
C GLY A 275 18.54 -2.08 -16.12
N ASP A 276 19.55 -2.88 -16.49
CA ASP A 276 20.50 -3.47 -15.53
C ASP A 276 21.75 -2.59 -15.38
N ARG A 277 22.18 -2.33 -14.13
CA ARG A 277 23.15 -1.27 -13.77
C ARG A 277 24.38 -1.73 -12.99
N LYS A 278 24.46 -2.99 -12.58
CA LYS A 278 25.25 -3.37 -11.38
C LYS A 278 26.76 -3.19 -11.49
N GLU A 279 27.34 -3.17 -12.68
CA GLU A 279 28.80 -3.27 -12.82
C GLU A 279 29.53 -1.92 -12.66
N TYR A 280 29.03 -0.85 -13.31
CA TYR A 280 29.75 0.44 -13.47
C TYR A 280 29.64 1.43 -12.29
N PHE A 281 28.78 1.16 -11.31
CA PHE A 281 28.49 2.06 -10.18
C PHE A 281 28.91 1.50 -8.82
N SER A 282 29.65 0.39 -8.81
CA SER A 282 30.04 -0.35 -7.61
C SER A 282 31.21 0.27 -6.82
N SER A 283 31.96 1.19 -7.43
CA SER A 283 33.16 1.81 -6.84
C SER A 283 33.40 3.25 -7.33
N GLY A 284 34.44 3.90 -6.80
CA GLY A 284 34.96 5.17 -7.32
C GLY A 284 34.04 6.39 -7.13
N VAL A 285 34.12 7.33 -8.08
CA VAL A 285 33.29 8.54 -8.10
C VAL A 285 31.82 8.21 -8.38
N ASN A 286 31.56 7.24 -9.25
CA ASN A 286 30.21 6.77 -9.60
C ASN A 286 29.45 6.25 -8.38
N LYS A 287 30.09 5.42 -7.54
CA LYS A 287 29.47 4.97 -6.28
C LYS A 287 29.14 6.12 -5.35
N ARG A 288 30.03 7.10 -5.21
CA ARG A 288 29.78 8.25 -4.32
C ARG A 288 28.59 9.08 -4.81
N SER A 289 28.50 9.32 -6.12
CA SER A 289 27.37 10.03 -6.74
C SER A 289 26.06 9.24 -6.62
N LEU A 290 26.09 7.93 -6.87
CA LEU A 290 24.94 7.04 -6.68
C LEU A 290 24.48 7.00 -5.21
N ASP A 291 25.41 6.87 -4.26
CA ASP A 291 25.15 6.91 -2.83
C ASP A 291 24.44 8.22 -2.42
N CYS A 292 24.82 9.35 -3.02
CA CYS A 292 24.15 10.64 -2.79
C CYS A 292 22.69 10.60 -3.26
N ILE A 293 22.43 10.05 -4.46
CA ILE A 293 21.06 9.90 -4.98
C ILE A 293 20.24 8.94 -4.10
N GLU A 294 20.79 7.78 -3.76
CA GLU A 294 20.10 6.76 -2.96
C GLU A 294 19.77 7.27 -1.54
N LYS A 295 20.69 8.01 -0.91
CA LYS A 295 20.51 8.59 0.44
C LYS A 295 19.73 9.90 0.47
N ALA A 296 19.52 10.56 -0.68
CA ALA A 296 18.70 11.77 -0.77
C ALA A 296 17.29 11.52 -0.19
N ALA A 297 16.63 12.56 0.34
CA ALA A 297 15.28 12.39 0.88
C ALA A 297 14.27 12.00 -0.23
N PHE A 298 14.41 12.61 -1.41
CA PHE A 298 13.63 12.37 -2.62
C PHE A 298 14.37 12.94 -3.82
N PHE A 299 13.89 12.65 -5.03
CA PHE A 299 14.41 13.20 -6.27
C PHE A 299 13.47 14.29 -6.78
N VAL A 300 14.01 15.32 -7.42
CA VAL A 300 13.23 16.38 -8.08
C VAL A 300 13.66 16.43 -9.53
N THR A 301 12.71 16.27 -10.43
CA THR A 301 12.92 16.51 -11.86
C THR A 301 12.37 17.89 -12.21
N LEU A 302 13.23 18.73 -12.78
CA LEU A 302 12.84 19.99 -13.41
C LEU A 302 12.72 19.70 -14.92
N ASP A 303 11.48 19.54 -15.37
CA ASP A 303 11.16 19.17 -16.74
C ASP A 303 10.97 20.44 -17.58
N ASP A 304 11.63 20.48 -18.74
CA ASP A 304 11.61 21.62 -19.66
C ASP A 304 10.37 21.64 -20.55
N ASP A 305 9.58 20.57 -20.56
CA ASP A 305 8.30 20.50 -21.25
C ASP A 305 7.20 21.22 -20.44
N GLU A 306 6.16 21.66 -21.16
CA GLU A 306 4.93 22.17 -20.55
C GLU A 306 3.85 21.09 -20.65
N GLN A 307 3.24 20.74 -19.51
CA GLN A 307 2.20 19.71 -19.43
C GLN A 307 0.98 20.18 -18.64
N GLY A 308 -0.11 19.41 -18.66
CA GLY A 308 -1.36 19.73 -17.96
C GLY A 308 -2.55 19.83 -18.92
N VAL A 309 -3.68 20.34 -18.43
CA VAL A 309 -4.84 20.63 -19.28
C VAL A 309 -4.53 21.86 -20.12
N MET A 310 -4.25 21.68 -21.41
CA MET A 310 -3.81 22.74 -22.32
C MET A 310 -4.54 22.66 -23.67
N GLY A 311 -4.88 23.82 -24.25
CA GLY A 311 -5.50 23.93 -25.57
C GLY A 311 -6.99 23.56 -25.62
N GLU A 312 -7.54 23.47 -26.84
CA GLU A 312 -8.96 23.12 -27.08
C GLU A 312 -9.24 21.62 -26.84
N ASP A 313 -8.27 20.74 -27.10
CA ASP A 313 -8.37 19.30 -26.84
C ASP A 313 -7.86 18.93 -25.43
N SER A 314 -8.70 19.25 -24.44
CA SER A 314 -8.40 18.99 -23.03
C SER A 314 -8.18 17.51 -22.71
N ALA A 315 -8.82 16.57 -23.43
CA ALA A 315 -8.66 15.14 -23.20
C ALA A 315 -7.28 14.64 -23.65
N ALA A 316 -6.88 14.94 -24.88
CA ALA A 316 -5.56 14.53 -25.37
C ALA A 316 -4.40 15.18 -24.58
N SER A 317 -4.61 16.39 -24.05
CA SER A 317 -3.62 17.04 -23.18
C SER A 317 -3.45 16.32 -21.84
N LEU A 318 -4.53 15.80 -21.26
CA LEU A 318 -4.48 14.98 -20.04
C LEU A 318 -3.79 13.64 -20.27
N ASP A 319 -4.06 13.00 -21.42
CA ASP A 319 -3.43 11.75 -21.82
C ASP A 319 -1.91 11.92 -21.91
N ARG A 320 -1.44 12.99 -22.59
CA ARG A 320 -0.01 13.33 -22.66
C ARG A 320 0.59 13.64 -21.30
N TYR A 321 -0.13 14.39 -20.45
CA TYR A 321 0.36 14.73 -19.12
C TYR A 321 0.55 13.48 -18.24
N ALA A 322 -0.41 12.56 -18.26
CA ALA A 322 -0.33 11.33 -17.50
C ALA A 322 0.79 10.40 -18.00
N LYS A 323 0.96 10.27 -19.33
CA LYS A 323 2.11 9.54 -19.92
C LYS A 323 3.45 10.14 -19.49
N SER A 324 3.57 11.47 -19.54
CA SER A 324 4.78 12.19 -19.10
C SER A 324 5.12 11.99 -17.61
N LEU A 325 4.10 11.85 -16.74
CA LEU A 325 4.30 11.51 -15.33
C LEU A 325 4.68 10.03 -15.11
N LEU A 326 4.21 9.14 -15.99
CA LEU A 326 4.50 7.71 -15.92
C LEU A 326 5.96 7.41 -16.27
N HIS A 327 6.46 7.93 -17.40
CA HIS A 327 7.79 7.56 -17.92
C HIS A 327 8.68 8.75 -18.33
N GLY A 328 8.16 9.97 -18.45
CA GLY A 328 8.94 11.13 -18.92
C GLY A 328 9.60 10.87 -20.27
N LYS A 329 10.84 11.35 -20.42
CA LYS A 329 11.70 11.11 -21.61
C LYS A 329 12.50 9.81 -21.49
N CYS A 330 12.20 8.98 -20.50
CA CYS A 330 12.90 7.74 -20.15
C CYS A 330 14.33 7.88 -19.64
N TYR A 331 14.89 9.09 -19.56
CA TYR A 331 16.23 9.35 -19.01
C TYR A 331 16.28 10.49 -17.98
N ASP A 332 15.22 11.28 -17.89
CA ASP A 332 15.04 12.45 -17.02
C ASP A 332 14.35 12.09 -15.69
N ARG A 333 14.16 10.79 -15.44
CA ARG A 333 13.59 10.23 -14.21
C ARG A 333 14.63 9.30 -13.57
N TRP A 334 14.55 9.17 -12.25
CA TRP A 334 15.32 8.19 -11.49
C TRP A 334 14.37 7.15 -10.88
N PHE A 335 14.02 6.12 -11.66
CA PHE A 335 12.92 5.19 -11.31
C PHE A 335 13.19 4.35 -10.06
N ASP A 336 14.45 4.15 -9.67
CA ASP A 336 14.81 3.50 -8.41
C ASP A 336 14.55 4.37 -7.18
N LYS A 337 14.42 5.69 -7.37
CA LYS A 337 14.15 6.56 -6.24
C LYS A 337 12.77 6.21 -5.75
N SER A 338 12.67 6.21 -4.43
CA SER A 338 11.41 6.08 -3.75
C SER A 338 10.30 6.84 -4.49
N PHE A 339 10.35 8.17 -4.45
CA PHE A 339 9.51 9.00 -5.30
C PHE A 339 10.33 10.17 -5.85
N SER A 340 9.87 10.62 -7.00
CA SER A 340 10.35 11.79 -7.70
C SER A 340 9.22 12.82 -7.80
N VAL A 341 9.53 14.07 -7.45
CA VAL A 341 8.65 15.21 -7.70
C VAL A 341 8.99 15.77 -9.07
N VAL A 342 8.03 15.74 -9.99
CA VAL A 342 8.22 16.27 -11.36
C VAL A 342 7.59 17.65 -11.42
N ILE A 343 8.38 18.65 -11.75
CA ILE A 343 7.95 20.05 -11.89
C ILE A 343 8.19 20.46 -13.34
N TYR A 344 7.11 20.75 -14.05
CA TYR A 344 7.12 21.19 -15.45
C TYR A 344 7.39 22.69 -15.55
N LYS A 345 7.87 23.13 -16.71
CA LYS A 345 8.21 24.53 -16.99
C LYS A 345 7.08 25.52 -16.72
N ASN A 346 5.83 25.11 -16.95
CA ASN A 346 4.63 25.91 -16.68
C ASN A 346 4.13 25.83 -15.23
N GLY A 347 4.91 25.25 -14.32
CA GLY A 347 4.58 25.13 -12.90
C GLY A 347 3.61 23.99 -12.56
N LYS A 348 3.23 23.13 -13.52
CA LYS A 348 2.50 21.89 -13.20
C LYS A 348 3.40 20.91 -12.45
N ILE A 349 2.79 20.16 -11.55
CA ILE A 349 3.52 19.25 -10.66
C ILE A 349 2.81 17.91 -10.60
N GLY A 350 3.61 16.85 -10.63
CA GLY A 350 3.13 15.51 -10.33
C GLY A 350 4.19 14.67 -9.62
N LEU A 351 3.86 13.41 -9.40
CA LEU A 351 4.70 12.47 -8.69
C LEU A 351 4.90 11.22 -9.53
N ASN A 352 6.14 10.74 -9.55
CA ASN A 352 6.48 9.40 -10.01
C ASN A 352 6.98 8.61 -8.80
N ALA A 353 6.53 7.37 -8.61
CA ALA A 353 6.87 6.59 -7.42
C ALA A 353 7.19 5.14 -7.78
N GLU A 354 8.26 4.63 -7.18
CA GLU A 354 8.59 3.22 -7.21
C GLU A 354 7.61 2.47 -6.28
N HIS A 355 6.91 1.46 -6.78
CA HIS A 355 5.74 0.95 -6.08
C HIS A 355 6.07 0.04 -4.87
N SER A 356 7.33 -0.40 -4.69
CA SER A 356 7.71 -1.28 -3.58
C SER A 356 7.54 -0.63 -2.19
N TRP A 357 7.58 0.71 -2.09
CA TRP A 357 7.68 1.41 -0.79
C TRP A 357 6.62 2.50 -0.53
N ALA A 358 5.80 2.97 -1.49
CA ALA A 358 4.89 4.10 -1.26
C ALA A 358 3.48 4.07 -1.86
N ASP A 359 2.63 4.91 -1.23
CA ASP A 359 1.33 5.41 -1.67
C ASP A 359 1.31 6.96 -1.53
N ALA A 360 0.62 7.67 -2.44
CA ALA A 360 0.85 9.07 -2.85
C ALA A 360 0.56 10.22 -1.83
N PRO A 361 1.25 11.39 -1.96
CA PRO A 361 0.82 12.68 -1.35
C PRO A 361 0.90 13.97 -2.24
N LEU A 362 1.00 15.18 -1.62
CA LEU A 362 0.20 16.44 -1.77
C LEU A 362 0.91 17.71 -2.35
N GLY A 363 0.13 18.81 -2.53
CA GLY A 363 0.43 20.05 -3.31
C GLY A 363 0.73 21.40 -2.60
N TYR A 364 0.46 22.53 -3.31
CA TYR A 364 1.05 23.89 -3.19
C TYR A 364 -0.01 25.02 -3.04
N ASN A 365 0.37 26.31 -3.08
CA ASN A 365 -0.51 27.49 -2.90
C ASN A 365 -0.96 28.17 -4.22
N GLU A 366 -1.84 29.18 -4.12
CA GLU A 366 -2.61 29.82 -5.21
C GLU A 366 -1.79 30.49 -6.31
N GLU A 367 -0.60 31.00 -6.01
CA GLU A 367 0.25 31.67 -7.01
C GLU A 367 1.35 30.75 -7.56
N GLY A 368 1.56 29.56 -6.99
CA GLY A 368 2.67 28.68 -7.34
C GLY A 368 4.04 29.11 -6.77
N HIS A 369 4.08 30.15 -5.92
CA HIS A 369 5.28 30.70 -5.29
C HIS A 369 5.42 30.30 -3.82
N CYS A 370 6.64 30.22 -3.32
CA CYS A 370 6.88 30.12 -1.89
C CYS A 370 6.87 31.52 -1.22
N LYS A 371 6.49 31.67 0.06
CA LYS A 371 6.35 33.00 0.71
C LYS A 371 7.44 33.32 1.76
N GLY A 372 8.56 34.01 1.42
CA GLY A 372 9.48 34.61 2.44
C GLY A 372 10.79 35.22 1.91
N GLU A 373 11.73 35.58 2.81
CA GLU A 373 13.01 36.27 2.48
C GLU A 373 14.25 35.34 2.41
N VAL A 374 15.17 35.63 1.47
CA VAL A 374 16.34 34.82 1.08
C VAL A 374 17.43 34.69 2.16
N ASP A 375 17.69 33.48 2.68
CA ASP A 375 18.84 33.17 3.55
C ASP A 375 20.11 32.81 2.74
N ALA A 376 21.12 33.69 2.78
CA ALA A 376 22.39 33.51 2.09
C ALA A 376 23.34 32.50 2.76
N SER A 377 22.99 31.92 3.92
CA SER A 377 23.86 31.03 4.70
C SER A 377 23.86 29.56 4.23
N LEU A 378 23.01 29.19 3.27
CA LEU A 378 22.91 27.80 2.80
C LEU A 378 24.11 27.41 1.91
N PRO A 379 24.63 26.17 2.04
CA PRO A 379 25.66 25.66 1.14
C PRO A 379 25.12 25.56 -0.28
N ARG A 380 26.00 25.81 -1.26
CA ARG A 380 25.65 25.77 -2.68
C ARG A 380 25.27 24.35 -3.11
N PRO A 381 24.34 24.19 -4.06
CA PRO A 381 24.11 22.89 -4.70
C PRO A 381 25.42 22.32 -5.24
N GLN A 382 25.66 21.03 -5.01
CA GLN A 382 26.83 20.33 -5.50
C GLN A 382 26.44 19.48 -6.70
N ARG A 383 27.10 19.70 -7.84
CA ARG A 383 26.96 18.84 -9.02
C ARG A 383 27.58 17.47 -8.73
N LEU A 384 26.85 16.41 -9.04
CA LEU A 384 27.38 15.04 -8.97
C LEU A 384 28.33 14.80 -10.14
N SER A 385 29.37 13.99 -9.92
CA SER A 385 30.38 13.71 -10.94
C SER A 385 30.35 12.24 -11.34
N TRP A 386 30.56 11.97 -12.61
CA TRP A 386 30.48 10.63 -13.18
C TRP A 386 31.69 10.35 -14.05
N ASP A 387 32.18 9.12 -13.98
CA ASP A 387 33.18 8.55 -14.87
C ASP A 387 32.46 7.52 -15.77
N ILE A 388 32.06 7.96 -16.96
CA ILE A 388 31.20 7.20 -17.88
C ILE A 388 32.04 6.74 -19.07
N THR A 389 32.52 5.50 -19.00
CA THR A 389 33.32 4.90 -20.08
C THR A 389 32.49 4.70 -21.35
N PRO A 390 33.10 4.58 -22.54
CA PRO A 390 32.37 4.32 -23.78
C PRO A 390 31.46 3.08 -23.71
N GLU A 391 31.89 2.02 -23.01
CA GLU A 391 31.09 0.81 -22.80
C GLU A 391 29.84 1.10 -21.95
N CYS A 392 29.98 1.95 -20.93
CA CYS A 392 28.85 2.41 -20.13
C CYS A 392 27.88 3.29 -20.95
N GLN A 393 28.40 4.14 -21.85
CA GLN A 393 27.57 4.94 -22.77
C GLN A 393 26.75 4.07 -23.73
N GLU A 394 27.32 2.97 -24.21
CA GLU A 394 26.61 1.98 -25.02
C GLU A 394 25.48 1.31 -24.22
N GLN A 395 25.74 0.90 -22.97
CA GLN A 395 24.68 0.35 -22.10
C GLN A 395 23.57 1.36 -21.77
N ILE A 396 23.92 2.63 -21.56
CA ILE A 396 22.95 3.72 -21.38
C ILE A 396 22.06 3.82 -22.64
N SER A 397 22.67 3.77 -23.82
CA SER A 397 21.94 3.87 -25.10
C SER A 397 21.02 2.67 -25.33
N GLN A 398 21.48 1.46 -25.01
CA GLN A 398 20.66 0.24 -25.09
C GLN A 398 19.49 0.28 -24.11
N SER A 399 19.73 0.69 -22.85
CA SER A 399 18.69 0.81 -21.83
C SER A 399 17.66 1.87 -22.21
N LEU A 400 18.12 3.00 -22.78
CA LEU A 400 17.23 4.02 -23.30
C LEU A 400 16.35 3.51 -24.45
N GLY A 401 16.93 2.76 -25.40
CA GLY A 401 16.17 2.16 -26.49
C GLY A 401 15.08 1.20 -26.00
N VAL A 402 15.39 0.38 -24.99
CA VAL A 402 14.39 -0.50 -24.34
C VAL A 402 13.31 0.32 -23.64
N ALA A 403 13.70 1.32 -22.84
CA ALA A 403 12.76 2.15 -22.10
C ALA A 403 11.82 2.94 -23.01
N GLN A 404 12.35 3.49 -24.11
CA GLN A 404 11.58 4.19 -25.14
C GLN A 404 10.61 3.26 -25.85
N ALA A 405 11.07 2.08 -26.28
CA ALA A 405 10.18 1.10 -26.91
C ALA A 405 9.02 0.69 -25.98
N LEU A 406 9.28 0.54 -24.68
CA LEU A 406 8.22 0.28 -23.69
C LEU A 406 7.28 1.48 -23.51
N ALA A 407 7.80 2.70 -23.45
CA ALA A 407 7.01 3.91 -23.28
C ALA A 407 6.12 4.20 -24.50
N ASP A 408 6.69 4.06 -25.70
CA ASP A 408 6.00 4.27 -26.98
C ASP A 408 4.88 3.26 -27.20
N ASP A 409 4.99 2.06 -26.63
CA ASP A 409 3.97 1.03 -26.71
C ASP A 409 2.82 1.23 -25.70
N VAL A 410 2.92 2.15 -24.74
CA VAL A 410 1.83 2.39 -23.78
C VAL A 410 0.80 3.34 -24.37
N ASP A 411 -0.42 2.85 -24.52
CA ASP A 411 -1.61 3.67 -24.75
C ASP A 411 -2.20 4.13 -23.41
N PHE A 412 -2.69 5.37 -23.34
CA PHE A 412 -3.18 5.95 -22.10
C PHE A 412 -4.34 6.90 -22.37
N HIS A 413 -5.40 6.79 -21.58
CA HIS A 413 -6.57 7.64 -21.64
C HIS A 413 -7.06 8.03 -20.25
N VAL A 414 -7.20 9.34 -20.01
CA VAL A 414 -7.63 9.94 -18.76
C VAL A 414 -8.86 10.78 -19.00
N PHE A 415 -9.90 10.56 -18.19
CA PHE A 415 -11.09 11.39 -18.25
C PHE A 415 -11.74 11.62 -16.88
N SER A 416 -12.40 12.77 -16.76
CA SER A 416 -13.22 13.13 -15.61
C SER A 416 -14.70 12.86 -15.90
N PHE A 417 -15.26 11.86 -15.24
CA PHE A 417 -16.71 11.62 -15.23
C PHE A 417 -17.39 12.59 -14.26
N ARG A 418 -18.20 13.51 -14.81
CA ARG A 418 -18.85 14.59 -14.07
C ARG A 418 -20.38 14.51 -14.07
N ASP A 419 -20.96 13.54 -14.78
CA ASP A 419 -22.41 13.34 -14.82
C ASP A 419 -22.97 13.01 -13.43
N PHE A 420 -22.21 12.26 -12.62
CA PHE A 420 -22.46 12.05 -11.19
C PHE A 420 -21.24 11.48 -10.45
N GLY A 421 -21.32 11.38 -9.13
CA GLY A 421 -20.32 10.71 -8.29
C GLY A 421 -20.94 9.87 -7.17
N LYS A 422 -20.19 9.68 -6.08
CA LYS A 422 -20.62 8.83 -4.96
C LYS A 422 -21.95 9.26 -4.33
N GLY A 423 -22.33 10.53 -4.42
CA GLY A 423 -23.56 11.05 -3.83
C GLY A 423 -24.80 10.43 -4.47
N ARG A 424 -24.84 10.37 -5.80
CA ARG A 424 -25.92 9.71 -6.56
C ARG A 424 -25.90 8.18 -6.35
N ILE A 425 -24.72 7.56 -6.39
CA ILE A 425 -24.59 6.11 -6.19
C ILE A 425 -25.11 5.69 -4.81
N LYS A 426 -24.77 6.44 -3.76
CA LYS A 426 -25.25 6.18 -2.39
C LYS A 426 -26.76 6.35 -2.25
N LYS A 427 -27.41 7.25 -3.00
CA LYS A 427 -28.87 7.39 -3.02
C LYS A 427 -29.57 6.15 -3.57
N CYS A 428 -28.96 5.46 -4.54
CA CYS A 428 -29.43 4.15 -5.01
C CYS A 428 -29.10 2.99 -4.01
N ARG A 429 -28.55 3.30 -2.82
CA ARG A 429 -28.16 2.38 -1.74
C ARG A 429 -27.06 1.37 -2.11
N ILE A 430 -26.18 1.76 -3.03
CA ILE A 430 -25.06 0.92 -3.50
C ILE A 430 -23.72 1.47 -2.99
N SER A 431 -22.74 0.58 -2.83
CA SER A 431 -21.35 0.99 -2.58
C SER A 431 -20.77 1.69 -3.81
N PRO A 432 -20.20 2.90 -3.69
CA PRO A 432 -19.54 3.56 -4.83
C PRO A 432 -18.47 2.70 -5.49
N ASP A 433 -17.68 1.99 -4.67
CA ASP A 433 -16.63 1.09 -5.14
C ASP A 433 -17.20 -0.11 -5.92
N ALA A 434 -18.11 -0.88 -5.32
CA ALA A 434 -18.77 -2.01 -6.01
C ALA A 434 -19.52 -1.59 -7.28
N TYR A 435 -20.11 -0.38 -7.28
CA TYR A 435 -20.76 0.17 -8.47
C TYR A 435 -19.77 0.38 -9.61
N ILE A 436 -18.61 1.00 -9.33
CA ILE A 436 -17.56 1.22 -10.32
C ILE A 436 -16.99 -0.12 -10.80
N GLN A 437 -16.67 -1.05 -9.89
CA GLN A 437 -16.13 -2.37 -10.24
C GLN A 437 -17.09 -3.16 -11.15
N LEU A 438 -18.40 -3.13 -10.87
CA LEU A 438 -19.40 -3.74 -11.77
C LEU A 438 -19.55 -3.00 -13.10
N ALA A 439 -19.38 -1.68 -13.12
CA ALA A 439 -19.33 -0.91 -14.37
C ALA A 439 -18.11 -1.32 -15.22
N LEU A 440 -16.95 -1.55 -14.60
CA LEU A 440 -15.75 -2.06 -15.28
C LEU A 440 -15.99 -3.47 -15.85
N GLN A 441 -16.64 -4.37 -15.10
CA GLN A 441 -16.98 -5.71 -15.62
C GLN A 441 -17.92 -5.63 -16.84
N LEU A 442 -18.94 -4.76 -16.78
CA LEU A 442 -19.88 -4.54 -17.89
C LEU A 442 -19.17 -3.95 -19.11
N ALA A 443 -18.35 -2.92 -18.90
CA ALA A 443 -17.58 -2.27 -19.96
C ALA A 443 -16.61 -3.25 -20.63
N TYR A 444 -15.94 -4.11 -19.84
CA TYR A 444 -14.98 -5.08 -20.38
C TYR A 444 -15.69 -6.12 -21.23
N TYR A 445 -16.84 -6.61 -20.77
CA TYR A 445 -17.65 -7.55 -21.52
C TYR A 445 -18.16 -6.96 -22.84
N ARG A 446 -18.57 -5.69 -22.86
CA ARG A 446 -18.96 -4.98 -24.10
C ARG A 446 -17.78 -4.76 -25.05
N ASP A 447 -16.59 -4.51 -24.51
CA ASP A 447 -15.39 -4.27 -25.32
C ASP A 447 -14.82 -5.56 -25.93
N ARG A 448 -14.76 -6.65 -25.14
CA ARG A 448 -14.06 -7.90 -25.48
C ARG A 448 -14.97 -9.10 -25.74
N GLY A 449 -16.26 -9.02 -25.42
CA GLY A 449 -17.23 -10.11 -25.57
C GLY A 449 -17.05 -11.27 -24.59
N MET A 450 -16.15 -11.14 -23.61
CA MET A 450 -15.79 -12.19 -22.66
C MET A 450 -15.47 -11.61 -21.28
N PHE A 451 -15.43 -12.47 -20.27
CA PHE A 451 -14.98 -12.12 -18.92
C PHE A 451 -13.49 -12.38 -18.78
N CYS A 452 -12.84 -11.65 -17.86
CA CYS A 452 -11.42 -11.83 -17.59
C CYS A 452 -11.12 -11.81 -16.10
N LEU A 453 -9.97 -12.37 -15.75
CA LEU A 453 -9.44 -12.29 -14.40
C LEU A 453 -9.14 -10.82 -14.06
N THR A 454 -9.89 -10.30 -13.08
CA THR A 454 -9.82 -8.88 -12.68
C THR A 454 -9.19 -8.74 -11.30
N TYR A 455 -8.11 -7.96 -11.22
CA TYR A 455 -7.41 -7.59 -10.00
C TYR A 455 -7.97 -6.28 -9.43
N GLU A 456 -8.27 -6.25 -8.14
CA GLU A 456 -8.45 -5.01 -7.38
C GLU A 456 -7.60 -5.06 -6.10
N ALA A 457 -6.85 -3.98 -5.83
CA ALA A 457 -6.06 -3.87 -4.61
C ALA A 457 -6.94 -3.55 -3.39
N SER A 458 -6.81 -4.35 -2.33
CA SER A 458 -7.44 -4.08 -1.02
C SER A 458 -6.39 -3.97 0.07
N MET A 459 -6.50 -2.94 0.91
CA MET A 459 -5.54 -2.68 1.99
C MET A 459 -5.75 -3.63 3.18
N THR A 460 -4.67 -4.26 3.67
CA THR A 460 -4.69 -5.11 4.88
C THR A 460 -4.19 -4.39 6.13
N ARG A 461 -4.29 -3.05 6.15
CA ARG A 461 -3.75 -2.17 7.22
C ARG A 461 -4.41 -2.32 8.60
N LEU A 462 -5.39 -3.21 8.73
CA LEU A 462 -5.90 -3.68 10.03
C LEU A 462 -4.87 -4.54 10.77
N PHE A 463 -3.88 -5.07 10.05
CA PHE A 463 -2.80 -5.88 10.59
C PHE A 463 -1.48 -5.11 10.64
N ARG A 464 -0.63 -5.52 11.56
CA ARG A 464 0.74 -5.02 11.68
C ARG A 464 1.49 -5.28 10.38
N GLU A 465 2.11 -4.23 9.84
CA GLU A 465 2.87 -4.28 8.58
C GLU A 465 2.04 -4.76 7.37
N GLY A 466 0.70 -4.75 7.50
CA GLY A 466 -0.21 -5.11 6.42
C GLY A 466 -0.05 -4.18 5.22
N ARG A 467 0.13 -4.78 4.04
CA ARG A 467 0.21 -4.10 2.75
C ARG A 467 -1.12 -4.25 2.02
N THR A 468 -1.18 -5.16 1.06
CA THR A 468 -2.34 -5.37 0.19
C THR A 468 -2.68 -6.84 0.05
N GLU A 469 -3.96 -7.10 -0.21
CA GLU A 469 -4.53 -8.35 -0.69
C GLU A 469 -5.28 -8.07 -2.01
N THR A 470 -5.65 -9.13 -2.72
CA THR A 470 -6.38 -9.08 -3.99
C THR A 470 -7.86 -9.32 -3.77
N VAL A 471 -8.67 -8.45 -4.36
CA VAL A 471 -10.09 -8.70 -4.60
C VAL A 471 -10.22 -9.14 -6.06
N ARG A 472 -10.79 -10.33 -6.27
CA ARG A 472 -11.09 -10.86 -7.60
C ARG A 472 -12.48 -10.36 -8.02
N SER A 473 -12.54 -9.18 -8.64
CA SER A 473 -13.81 -8.49 -8.94
C SER A 473 -14.72 -9.26 -9.90
N CYS A 474 -14.12 -10.05 -10.80
CA CYS A 474 -14.86 -10.94 -11.68
C CYS A 474 -15.38 -12.16 -10.89
N SER A 475 -16.66 -12.14 -10.56
CA SER A 475 -17.37 -13.17 -9.79
C SER A 475 -18.51 -13.78 -10.60
N ASN A 476 -18.99 -14.96 -10.19
CA ASN A 476 -20.16 -15.60 -10.79
C ASN A 476 -21.37 -14.64 -10.80
N GLU A 477 -21.56 -13.90 -9.71
CA GLU A 477 -22.64 -12.95 -9.53
C GLU A 477 -22.50 -11.76 -10.49
N SER A 478 -21.29 -11.20 -10.65
CA SER A 478 -21.04 -10.15 -11.64
C SER A 478 -21.28 -10.62 -13.07
N CYS A 479 -20.84 -11.84 -13.41
CA CYS A 479 -21.02 -12.41 -14.75
C CYS A 479 -22.50 -12.69 -15.05
N ALA A 480 -23.24 -13.22 -14.08
CA ALA A 480 -24.67 -13.45 -14.20
C ALA A 480 -25.44 -12.14 -14.41
N PHE A 481 -25.09 -11.09 -13.66
CA PHE A 481 -25.66 -9.76 -13.86
C PHE A 481 -25.38 -9.21 -15.26
N VAL A 482 -24.12 -9.21 -15.69
CA VAL A 482 -23.72 -8.66 -17.01
C VAL A 482 -24.40 -9.42 -18.14
N LYS A 483 -24.41 -10.76 -18.09
CA LYS A 483 -25.11 -11.60 -19.08
C LYS A 483 -26.61 -11.32 -19.13
N ALA A 484 -27.26 -11.12 -17.98
CA ALA A 484 -28.68 -10.81 -17.94
C ALA A 484 -28.98 -9.44 -18.56
N LEU A 485 -28.18 -8.42 -18.22
CA LEU A 485 -28.35 -7.08 -18.75
C LEU A 485 -28.16 -7.04 -20.28
N GLU A 486 -27.06 -7.61 -20.78
CA GLU A 486 -26.75 -7.62 -22.22
C GLU A 486 -27.62 -8.61 -23.00
N GLY A 487 -28.18 -9.62 -22.32
CA GLY A 487 -29.15 -10.56 -22.89
C GLY A 487 -30.57 -9.98 -23.00
N GLY A 488 -30.82 -8.77 -22.52
CA GLY A 488 -32.13 -8.12 -22.58
C GLY A 488 -33.15 -8.66 -21.57
N GLU A 489 -32.69 -9.24 -20.46
CA GLU A 489 -33.57 -9.68 -19.38
C GLU A 489 -34.35 -8.51 -18.76
N GLY A 490 -35.49 -8.83 -18.13
CA GLY A 490 -36.35 -7.81 -17.51
C GLY A 490 -35.64 -6.97 -16.46
N VAL A 491 -35.95 -5.66 -16.41
CA VAL A 491 -35.32 -4.66 -15.53
C VAL A 491 -35.23 -5.11 -14.06
N GLU A 492 -36.28 -5.73 -13.51
CA GLU A 492 -36.29 -6.19 -12.12
C GLU A 492 -35.35 -7.38 -11.88
N VAL A 493 -35.19 -8.27 -12.87
CA VAL A 493 -34.21 -9.36 -12.82
C VAL A 493 -32.79 -8.77 -12.79
N CYS A 494 -32.50 -7.84 -13.70
CA CYS A 494 -31.21 -7.15 -13.76
C CYS A 494 -30.90 -6.39 -12.47
N ARG A 495 -31.87 -5.67 -11.89
CA ARG A 495 -31.72 -4.98 -10.58
C ARG A 495 -31.39 -5.94 -9.45
N ARG A 496 -32.09 -7.08 -9.39
CA ARG A 496 -31.86 -8.09 -8.35
C ARG A 496 -30.46 -8.70 -8.49
N LEU A 497 -30.07 -9.08 -9.69
CA LEU A 497 -28.74 -9.63 -9.98
C LEU A 497 -27.63 -8.59 -9.70
N PHE A 498 -27.85 -7.33 -10.07
CA PHE A 498 -26.91 -6.24 -9.76
C PHE A 498 -26.70 -6.11 -8.24
N ARG A 499 -27.77 -6.13 -7.44
CA ARG A 499 -27.66 -6.04 -5.97
C ARG A 499 -26.89 -7.23 -5.41
N GLN A 500 -27.15 -8.44 -5.90
CA GLN A 500 -26.41 -9.65 -5.50
C GLN A 500 -24.92 -9.54 -5.86
N ALA A 501 -24.60 -9.08 -7.06
CA ALA A 501 -23.22 -8.86 -7.49
C ALA A 501 -22.51 -7.78 -6.65
N SER A 502 -23.21 -6.68 -6.32
CA SER A 502 -22.68 -5.62 -5.48
C SER A 502 -22.41 -6.10 -4.05
N GLU A 503 -23.31 -6.89 -3.47
CA GLU A 503 -23.13 -7.47 -2.14
C GLU A 503 -21.99 -8.49 -2.13
N LYS A 504 -21.87 -9.32 -3.17
CA LYS A 504 -20.73 -10.23 -3.36
C LYS A 504 -19.42 -9.47 -3.38
N HIS A 505 -19.31 -8.43 -4.21
CA HIS A 505 -18.09 -7.60 -4.30
C HIS A 505 -17.69 -7.01 -2.95
N GLN A 506 -18.65 -6.42 -2.22
CA GLN A 506 -18.39 -5.89 -0.88
C GLN A 506 -17.90 -6.97 0.09
N ASN A 507 -18.44 -8.18 0.02
CA ASN A 507 -18.00 -9.28 0.87
C ASN A 507 -16.59 -9.77 0.50
N LEU A 508 -16.26 -9.84 -0.79
CA LEU A 508 -14.90 -10.14 -1.24
C LEU A 508 -13.90 -9.10 -0.71
N TYR A 509 -14.24 -7.81 -0.78
CA TYR A 509 -13.41 -6.73 -0.26
C TYR A 509 -13.21 -6.84 1.27
N LYS A 510 -14.27 -7.12 2.04
CA LYS A 510 -14.17 -7.35 3.49
C LYS A 510 -13.29 -8.57 3.80
N HIS A 511 -13.44 -9.67 3.06
CA HIS A 511 -12.59 -10.84 3.22
C HIS A 511 -11.12 -10.50 2.99
N ALA A 512 -10.80 -9.78 1.90
CA ALA A 512 -9.44 -9.33 1.62
C ALA A 512 -8.88 -8.45 2.75
N MET A 513 -9.61 -7.42 3.19
CA MET A 513 -9.20 -6.54 4.30
C MET A 513 -8.92 -7.29 5.61
N THR A 514 -9.66 -8.38 5.86
CA THR A 514 -9.50 -9.23 7.06
C THR A 514 -8.44 -10.32 6.93
N GLY A 515 -7.61 -10.29 5.89
CA GLY A 515 -6.54 -11.27 5.67
C GLY A 515 -7.09 -12.64 5.26
N ALA A 516 -8.35 -12.69 4.83
CA ALA A 516 -9.01 -13.87 4.30
C ALA A 516 -9.06 -13.78 2.75
N GLY A 517 -8.01 -13.30 2.09
CA GLY A 517 -7.93 -13.35 0.63
C GLY A 517 -7.46 -14.71 0.11
N ILE A 518 -7.26 -14.77 -1.21
CA ILE A 518 -6.82 -15.97 -1.93
C ILE A 518 -5.33 -15.82 -2.31
N ASP A 519 -5.03 -14.72 -2.99
CA ASP A 519 -3.83 -14.59 -3.81
C ASP A 519 -2.54 -14.48 -3.00
N ARG A 520 -2.51 -13.67 -1.92
CA ARG A 520 -1.29 -13.60 -1.08
C ARG A 520 -0.99 -14.92 -0.38
N HIS A 521 -2.03 -15.69 -0.01
CA HIS A 521 -1.83 -17.00 0.59
C HIS A 521 -1.25 -17.99 -0.42
N LEU A 522 -1.81 -18.09 -1.64
CA LEU A 522 -1.27 -18.98 -2.68
C LEU A 522 0.15 -18.57 -3.11
N PHE A 523 0.42 -17.27 -3.25
CA PHE A 523 1.77 -16.77 -3.52
C PHE A 523 2.75 -17.17 -2.42
N CYS A 524 2.34 -17.06 -1.16
CA CYS A 524 3.17 -17.49 -0.03
C CYS A 524 3.50 -18.98 -0.10
N LEU A 525 2.49 -19.83 -0.35
CA LEU A 525 2.69 -21.27 -0.51
C LEU A 525 3.65 -21.59 -1.66
N TYR A 526 3.58 -20.83 -2.76
CA TYR A 526 4.50 -20.95 -3.89
C TYR A 526 5.94 -20.56 -3.52
N VAL A 527 6.14 -19.47 -2.79
CA VAL A 527 7.49 -19.08 -2.31
C VAL A 527 8.07 -20.18 -1.44
N VAL A 528 7.29 -20.75 -0.52
CA VAL A 528 7.69 -21.88 0.31
C VAL A 528 7.99 -23.12 -0.55
N SER A 529 7.19 -23.40 -1.58
CA SER A 529 7.42 -24.55 -2.47
C SER A 529 8.73 -24.40 -3.24
N LYS A 530 9.05 -23.19 -3.72
CA LYS A 530 10.33 -22.89 -4.39
C LYS A 530 11.52 -22.98 -3.45
N TYR A 531 11.37 -22.52 -2.21
CA TYR A 531 12.40 -22.70 -1.19
C TYR A 531 12.71 -24.18 -0.91
N LEU A 532 11.69 -25.03 -0.91
CA LEU A 532 11.82 -26.46 -0.66
C LEU A 532 12.17 -27.28 -1.91
N GLY A 533 12.29 -26.66 -3.08
CA GLY A 533 12.50 -27.36 -4.35
C GLY A 533 11.34 -28.26 -4.76
N VAL A 534 10.12 -27.98 -4.28
CA VAL A 534 8.92 -28.77 -4.59
C VAL A 534 8.07 -28.04 -5.62
N ASP A 535 7.80 -28.73 -6.73
CA ASP A 535 6.90 -28.25 -7.77
C ASP A 535 5.44 -28.61 -7.48
N SER A 536 4.55 -27.67 -7.78
CA SER A 536 3.11 -27.85 -7.68
C SER A 536 2.47 -27.43 -9.00
N PRO A 537 1.86 -28.37 -9.75
CA PRO A 537 1.13 -28.03 -10.96
C PRO A 537 0.02 -27.00 -10.70
N PHE A 538 -0.69 -27.14 -9.57
CA PHE A 538 -1.71 -26.19 -9.13
C PHE A 538 -1.15 -24.77 -8.94
N LEU A 539 -0.12 -24.60 -8.10
CA LEU A 539 0.45 -23.26 -7.84
C LEU A 539 1.08 -22.64 -9.08
N LYS A 540 1.72 -23.46 -9.93
CA LYS A 540 2.29 -23.01 -11.20
C LYS A 540 1.21 -22.44 -12.11
N GLU A 541 0.08 -23.13 -12.22
CA GLU A 541 -1.02 -22.69 -13.08
C GLU A 541 -1.71 -21.44 -12.52
N VAL A 542 -2.10 -21.45 -11.24
CA VAL A 542 -2.81 -20.31 -10.63
C VAL A 542 -2.01 -19.01 -10.71
N LEU A 543 -0.69 -19.07 -10.56
CA LEU A 543 0.18 -17.90 -10.60
C LEU A 543 0.63 -17.50 -12.01
N SER A 544 0.30 -18.30 -13.02
CA SER A 544 0.59 -17.99 -14.43
C SER A 544 -0.56 -17.29 -15.15
N GLU A 545 -1.77 -17.28 -14.57
CA GLU A 545 -2.92 -16.62 -15.18
C GLU A 545 -2.74 -15.09 -15.21
N PRO A 546 -2.77 -14.45 -16.39
CA PRO A 546 -2.56 -13.01 -16.48
C PRO A 546 -3.80 -12.22 -16.02
N TRP A 547 -3.53 -11.13 -15.29
CA TRP A 547 -4.54 -10.16 -14.86
C TRP A 547 -4.85 -9.18 -15.99
N HIS A 548 -5.67 -9.62 -16.95
CA HIS A 548 -6.05 -8.81 -18.11
C HIS A 548 -6.80 -7.53 -17.75
N LEU A 549 -7.39 -7.43 -16.56
CA LEU A 549 -7.90 -6.17 -16.03
C LEU A 549 -7.35 -5.94 -14.63
N SER A 550 -6.51 -4.92 -14.48
CA SER A 550 -5.92 -4.54 -13.21
C SER A 550 -6.46 -3.20 -12.75
N THR A 551 -7.03 -3.16 -11.54
CA THR A 551 -7.75 -1.99 -11.04
C THR A 551 -7.23 -1.51 -9.70
N SER A 552 -7.25 -0.20 -9.49
CA SER A 552 -6.88 0.41 -8.20
C SER A 552 -7.69 1.66 -7.91
N GLN A 553 -8.37 1.66 -6.76
CA GLN A 553 -8.97 2.87 -6.22
C GLN A 553 -7.90 3.68 -5.47
N THR A 554 -7.69 4.94 -5.87
CA THR A 554 -6.89 5.88 -5.08
C THR A 554 -7.77 6.52 -4.00
N PRO A 555 -7.58 6.22 -2.70
CA PRO A 555 -8.39 6.81 -1.64
C PRO A 555 -7.98 8.26 -1.39
N VAL A 556 -8.96 9.16 -1.32
CA VAL A 556 -8.72 10.56 -0.93
C VAL A 556 -9.25 10.79 0.48
N GLN A 557 -8.34 10.92 1.45
CA GLN A 557 -8.69 11.11 2.86
C GLN A 557 -8.71 12.58 3.29
N GLN A 558 -8.23 13.49 2.44
CA GLN A 558 -8.01 14.90 2.76
C GLN A 558 -8.86 15.86 1.94
N VAL A 559 -9.93 15.34 1.32
CA VAL A 559 -10.93 16.09 0.54
C VAL A 559 -11.46 17.28 1.35
N GLU A 560 -11.64 17.11 2.66
CA GLU A 560 -12.18 18.14 3.58
C GLU A 560 -11.20 19.30 3.85
N LEU A 561 -9.91 19.14 3.53
CA LEU A 561 -8.90 20.19 3.71
C LEU A 561 -8.86 21.19 2.54
N PHE A 562 -9.60 20.92 1.44
CA PHE A 562 -9.59 21.73 0.23
C PHE A 562 -11.02 22.05 -0.20
N ASP A 563 -11.30 23.34 -0.42
CA ASP A 563 -12.56 23.76 -1.03
C ASP A 563 -12.50 23.61 -2.55
N MET A 564 -12.80 22.41 -3.03
CA MET A 564 -12.78 22.11 -4.47
C MET A 564 -13.99 22.66 -5.24
N VAL A 565 -14.98 23.25 -4.56
CA VAL A 565 -16.11 23.90 -5.23
C VAL A 565 -15.69 25.27 -5.72
N ASN A 566 -15.05 26.04 -4.84
CA ASN A 566 -14.56 27.38 -5.17
C ASN A 566 -13.17 27.35 -5.84
N HIS A 567 -12.39 26.28 -5.63
CA HIS A 567 -11.06 26.09 -6.22
C HIS A 567 -10.96 24.76 -7.00
N PRO A 568 -11.65 24.64 -8.15
CA PRO A 568 -11.62 23.43 -8.97
C PRO A 568 -10.23 23.09 -9.54
N GLU A 569 -9.31 24.04 -9.58
CA GLU A 569 -7.91 23.88 -9.99
C GLU A 569 -7.09 22.98 -9.05
N TYR A 570 -7.53 22.80 -7.80
CA TYR A 570 -6.91 21.86 -6.84
C TYR A 570 -7.31 20.41 -7.05
N ILE A 571 -8.26 20.15 -7.94
CA ILE A 571 -8.74 18.80 -8.22
C ILE A 571 -7.67 18.06 -9.02
N SER A 572 -6.95 17.16 -8.34
CA SER A 572 -6.06 16.21 -9.02
C SER A 572 -6.87 15.18 -9.82
N CYS A 573 -6.41 14.85 -11.02
CA CYS A 573 -6.97 13.75 -11.80
C CYS A 573 -6.66 12.38 -11.16
N GLY A 574 -5.84 12.31 -10.10
CA GLY A 574 -5.36 11.06 -9.51
C GLY A 574 -4.09 10.55 -10.18
N GLY A 575 -3.69 9.32 -9.85
CA GLY A 575 -2.57 8.63 -10.47
C GLY A 575 -3.04 7.45 -11.32
N GLY A 576 -2.17 6.96 -12.20
CA GLY A 576 -2.41 5.77 -13.01
C GLY A 576 -1.14 4.92 -13.15
N PHE A 577 -1.29 3.74 -13.72
CA PHE A 577 -0.22 2.76 -13.91
C PHE A 577 -0.41 2.05 -15.26
N GLY A 578 0.66 1.47 -15.81
CA GLY A 578 0.60 0.68 -17.05
C GLY A 578 -0.13 -0.67 -16.87
N PRO A 579 -0.55 -1.34 -17.95
CA PRO A 579 -1.18 -2.66 -17.85
C PRO A 579 -0.17 -3.71 -17.34
N VAL A 580 -0.64 -4.69 -16.57
CA VAL A 580 0.22 -5.78 -16.05
C VAL A 580 0.31 -6.99 -16.99
N ALA A 581 -0.56 -7.03 -18.00
CA ALA A 581 -0.59 -8.04 -19.05
C ALA A 581 -0.55 -7.31 -20.40
N ASP A 582 0.17 -7.87 -21.37
CA ASP A 582 0.38 -7.22 -22.66
C ASP A 582 -0.91 -7.02 -23.46
N ASP A 583 -1.90 -7.88 -23.24
CA ASP A 583 -3.22 -7.89 -23.88
C ASP A 583 -4.35 -7.42 -22.95
N GLY A 584 -3.98 -6.72 -21.87
CA GLY A 584 -4.88 -6.26 -20.82
C GLY A 584 -4.94 -4.74 -20.64
N TYR A 585 -5.66 -4.33 -19.59
CA TYR A 585 -5.86 -2.94 -19.19
C TYR A 585 -5.38 -2.70 -17.76
N GLY A 586 -4.76 -1.54 -17.52
CA GLY A 586 -4.60 -0.94 -16.20
C GLY A 586 -5.64 0.16 -16.00
N VAL A 587 -6.41 0.14 -14.91
CA VAL A 587 -7.45 1.13 -14.62
C VAL A 587 -7.30 1.66 -13.19
N SER A 588 -6.96 2.93 -13.04
CA SER A 588 -7.10 3.61 -11.75
C SER A 588 -8.30 4.52 -11.73
N TYR A 589 -8.96 4.62 -10.58
CA TYR A 589 -10.03 5.58 -10.37
C TYR A 589 -9.94 6.26 -9.02
N ILE A 590 -10.42 7.49 -8.97
CA ILE A 590 -10.46 8.33 -7.79
C ILE A 590 -11.85 8.97 -7.69
N ILE A 591 -12.48 8.85 -6.53
CA ILE A 591 -13.80 9.42 -6.27
C ILE A 591 -13.60 10.76 -5.55
N ILE A 592 -13.98 11.86 -6.19
CA ILE A 592 -13.73 13.22 -5.69
C ILE A 592 -15.07 13.88 -5.36
N GLY A 593 -15.18 14.38 -4.11
CA GLY A 593 -16.41 14.98 -3.62
C GLY A 593 -17.61 14.03 -3.74
N GLU A 594 -18.78 14.58 -4.05
CA GLU A 594 -20.03 13.82 -4.23
C GLU A 594 -20.40 13.58 -5.71
N ASN A 595 -19.79 14.31 -6.65
CA ASN A 595 -20.26 14.44 -8.03
C ASN A 595 -19.23 14.10 -9.11
N MET A 596 -18.03 13.64 -8.75
CA MET A 596 -16.95 13.41 -9.72
C MET A 596 -16.21 12.10 -9.48
N ILE A 597 -15.84 11.45 -10.59
CA ILE A 597 -14.98 10.27 -10.61
C ILE A 597 -13.97 10.46 -11.73
N ASN A 598 -12.67 10.40 -11.46
CA ASN A 598 -11.65 10.43 -12.52
C ASN A 598 -11.14 9.02 -12.78
N PHE A 599 -10.88 8.71 -14.05
CA PHE A 599 -10.35 7.44 -14.52
C PHE A 599 -9.04 7.66 -15.25
N HIS A 600 -8.08 6.76 -15.01
CA HIS A 600 -6.85 6.59 -15.78
C HIS A 600 -6.87 5.18 -16.34
N ILE A 601 -6.76 5.05 -17.66
CA ILE A 601 -6.83 3.79 -18.37
C ILE A 601 -5.57 3.63 -19.19
N SER A 602 -4.92 2.48 -19.10
CA SER A 602 -3.75 2.15 -19.89
C SER A 602 -3.90 0.79 -20.56
N CYS A 603 -3.30 0.63 -21.73
CA CYS A 603 -3.11 -0.65 -22.42
C CYS A 603 -1.87 -0.58 -23.31
N LYS A 604 -1.60 -1.60 -24.13
CA LYS A 604 -0.50 -1.58 -25.08
C LYS A 604 -0.99 -1.36 -26.51
N HIS A 605 -0.32 -0.50 -27.27
CA HIS A 605 -0.57 -0.29 -28.69
C HIS A 605 -0.30 -1.56 -29.51
N SER A 606 0.66 -2.39 -29.08
CA SER A 606 1.00 -3.68 -29.66
C SER A 606 -0.13 -4.71 -29.58
N CYS A 607 -1.13 -4.53 -28.71
CA CYS A 607 -2.31 -5.38 -28.66
C CYS A 607 -3.48 -4.76 -29.44
N PRO A 608 -3.84 -5.28 -30.63
CA PRO A 608 -4.91 -4.72 -31.46
C PRO A 608 -6.31 -4.90 -30.86
N GLN A 609 -6.44 -5.73 -29.83
CA GLN A 609 -7.69 -6.00 -29.13
C GLN A 609 -7.96 -5.01 -27.99
N THR A 610 -6.97 -4.21 -27.61
CA THR A 610 -7.10 -3.19 -26.57
C THR A 610 -7.08 -1.79 -27.15
N GLY A 611 -7.87 -0.88 -26.56
CA GLY A 611 -7.82 0.54 -26.89
C GLY A 611 -8.34 1.38 -25.73
N SER A 612 -7.47 2.20 -25.13
CA SER A 612 -7.77 2.90 -23.87
C SER A 612 -8.96 3.86 -24.00
N GLN A 613 -9.05 4.59 -25.12
CA GLN A 613 -10.16 5.50 -25.42
C GLN A 613 -11.49 4.76 -25.66
N LYS A 614 -11.45 3.67 -26.46
CA LYS A 614 -12.63 2.83 -26.72
C LYS A 614 -13.18 2.26 -25.41
N TYR A 615 -12.30 1.72 -24.59
CA TYR A 615 -12.66 1.16 -23.29
C TYR A 615 -13.16 2.25 -22.31
N GLY A 616 -12.55 3.43 -22.31
CA GLY A 616 -13.03 4.59 -21.55
C GLY A 616 -14.45 5.01 -21.94
N GLY A 617 -14.78 5.01 -23.23
CA GLY A 617 -16.14 5.20 -23.72
C GLY A 617 -17.12 4.15 -23.19
N GLN A 618 -16.72 2.87 -23.18
CA GLN A 618 -17.53 1.78 -22.61
C GLN A 618 -17.75 1.93 -21.11
N ILE A 619 -16.72 2.37 -20.36
CA ILE A 619 -16.85 2.65 -18.92
C ILE A 619 -17.84 3.78 -18.68
N ARG A 620 -17.74 4.89 -19.43
CA ARG A 620 -18.68 6.01 -19.32
C ARG A 620 -20.12 5.55 -19.57
N GLN A 621 -20.34 4.77 -20.64
CA GLN A 621 -21.67 4.26 -20.96
C GLN A 621 -22.18 3.29 -19.90
N ALA A 622 -21.35 2.38 -19.41
CA ALA A 622 -21.70 1.44 -18.36
C ALA A 622 -22.14 2.16 -17.07
N LEU A 623 -21.45 3.23 -16.66
CA LEU A 623 -21.85 4.04 -15.52
C LEU A 623 -23.25 4.65 -15.71
N LEU A 624 -23.54 5.21 -16.89
CA LEU A 624 -24.85 5.81 -17.18
C LEU A 624 -25.97 4.75 -17.20
N ASP A 625 -25.74 3.63 -17.87
CA ASP A 625 -26.71 2.53 -17.99
C ASP A 625 -27.05 1.94 -16.62
N LEU A 626 -26.04 1.75 -15.75
CA LEU A 626 -26.26 1.28 -14.39
C LEU A 626 -27.08 2.27 -13.56
N LEU A 627 -26.89 3.57 -13.74
CA LEU A 627 -27.69 4.58 -13.05
C LEU A 627 -29.14 4.53 -13.53
N GLN A 628 -29.36 4.45 -14.85
CA GLN A 628 -30.70 4.31 -15.43
C GLN A 628 -31.39 3.02 -14.96
N LEU A 629 -30.66 1.91 -14.90
CA LEU A 629 -31.14 0.64 -14.39
C LEU A 629 -31.64 0.77 -12.96
N LEU A 630 -30.85 1.39 -12.06
CA LEU A 630 -31.16 1.43 -10.63
C LEU A 630 -32.15 2.53 -10.23
N CYS A 631 -32.18 3.62 -10.97
CA CYS A 631 -32.83 4.86 -10.58
C CYS A 631 -33.46 5.55 -11.83
N PRO A 632 -34.54 4.97 -12.42
CA PRO A 632 -35.12 5.40 -13.70
C PRO A 632 -35.89 6.74 -13.64
N ASP A 633 -36.37 7.15 -12.47
CA ASP A 633 -37.37 8.23 -12.31
C ASP A 633 -36.82 9.56 -11.76
N GLN A 634 -35.67 10.03 -12.24
CA GLN A 634 -35.26 11.42 -11.95
C GLN A 634 -34.88 12.14 -13.24
N ARG A 635 -35.89 12.78 -13.86
CA ARG A 635 -35.70 13.84 -14.86
C ARG A 635 -34.70 14.87 -14.34
N GLU A 636 -33.87 15.41 -15.24
CA GLU A 636 -32.97 16.53 -14.96
C GLU A 636 -33.73 17.63 -14.19
N PRO A 637 -33.13 18.24 -13.15
CA PRO A 637 -33.75 19.39 -12.52
C PRO A 637 -33.89 20.50 -13.56
N SER A 638 -35.13 20.90 -13.82
CA SER A 638 -35.44 22.05 -14.67
C SER A 638 -34.69 23.29 -14.15
N ARG A 639 -34.27 24.18 -15.04
CA ARG A 639 -33.55 25.45 -14.73
C ARG A 639 -34.18 26.30 -13.61
N THR A 640 -35.43 26.05 -13.28
CA THR A 640 -36.18 26.68 -12.19
C THR A 640 -35.64 26.35 -10.79
N ASP A 641 -35.15 25.12 -10.55
CA ASP A 641 -34.67 24.69 -9.21
C ASP A 641 -33.31 25.27 -8.82
N GLN A 642 -32.51 25.73 -9.79
CA GLN A 642 -31.22 26.40 -9.54
C GLN A 642 -31.39 27.85 -9.04
N SER A 643 -32.59 28.42 -9.19
CA SER A 643 -32.86 29.81 -8.79
C SER A 643 -33.22 29.96 -7.30
N GLN A 644 -33.75 28.90 -6.67
CA GLN A 644 -34.11 28.94 -5.25
C GLN A 644 -32.91 28.71 -4.33
N THR A 645 -31.90 27.94 -4.74
CA THR A 645 -30.69 27.71 -3.93
C THR A 645 -29.75 28.93 -3.87
N LYS A 646 -29.93 29.91 -4.76
CA LYS A 646 -29.16 31.17 -4.76
C LYS A 646 -29.70 32.25 -3.81
N LYS A 647 -30.85 32.03 -3.16
CA LYS A 647 -31.45 33.03 -2.25
C LYS A 647 -31.16 32.80 -0.76
N ASP A 648 -30.63 31.63 -0.38
CA ASP A 648 -30.33 31.27 1.01
C ASP A 648 -28.83 31.01 1.26
N LEU A 649 -27.94 31.67 0.52
CA LEU A 649 -26.49 31.76 0.81
C LEU A 649 -26.03 33.21 0.83
#